data_AF-A0A6L8AAI9-F1
#
_entry.id   AF-A0A6L8AAI9-F1
#
_cell.length_a   1.000
_cell.length_b   1.000
_cell.length_c   1.000
_cell.angle_alpha   90.00
_cell.angle_beta   90.00
_cell.angle_gamma   90.00
#
_symmetry.space_group_name_H-M   'P 1'
#
loop_
_entity.id
_entity.type
_entity.pdbx_description
1 polymer ?
#
loop_
_entity_poly.entity_id
_entity_poly.type
_entity_poly.pdbx_seq_one_letter_code
_entity_poly.pdbx_strand_id
1 'polypeptide(L)'
;MAETNYPLLVFPEPAQAERARRFGGGGRPKIPDAASQSTRLEPQFQRLQDAMDRQGIQLQDNPLGIVPEQVLVLETVGRIQDFIKAVRKIAGLEWLGEHELEDIEPGYGFEDEAKPEKALKGQLFLVMTNQQALSQLQSLFKKWKRDPETSFRTGLAPLKEAFRHLYTIRPWGPEDRIKETGVLNDWKCRVQQGEDQVRFEAELWFRKDDTRRQQAQSELQRIIESHKGQVIAQCVIPKIAYHSILGRMPITDLQAVIDNPDQASSIRLLQCEDLMYVRPIGQCSIPGSDDTETTPLTNEELAMKTKLPDGDPVVALLDGLPLTGHKLLQQRIVVDDPDNYESTYQAHERAHGTAMASLICYGDLNQPGDNARIPLYARPILQPRRGFNGQFQENIPEDVLPVDIIHRSVRRLFDGESGEPPAAPTVRIINLSVCDSYRPFLREMSAWARLLDWLAWKYNVLFIVSSGNHGHNIELSNVSRATFEGLSEVERENAIIKALAEDTRNRRLLSPGESLNSITVGASHADAAPPPPNQGLIDPFSRPGLPSVVSAHGPGYRRAIKPDIFLPGGRQFVSDKIGNAHPNATLEIKDFKSPPGLRVASPGNPGQMNRTIYTRGTSNATALTSRGAAALLGFIGELRDNRGQPVLEKNHVVLVKALLVHGTTWAESEDRYETALKTPENSRTFKEYLGRFLGYGSADIGKVANCTEQRVTVLGYGELNDGEASIFQFPLPPSLSAQTTRRRLTITLAWLSPINGTRQSYRVAHLWFDARNDLASTRQFADHRAVQRGTVQHEVFEGHQALDFQDGDAIKIRVNCRADAGDIPDSIPYGLAVTLEVTENLLLPVSIYEEVRERLAVRVPVQGGQGV
;
A
#
# COMPACT_ATOMS: atom_id res chain seq x y z
N MET A 1 -2.13 38.06 -16.72
CA MET A 1 -0.78 37.96 -17.31
C MET A 1 -0.41 36.49 -17.28
N ALA A 2 0.14 35.92 -18.35
CA ALA A 2 0.60 34.53 -18.31
C ALA A 2 1.72 34.43 -17.26
N GLU A 3 1.62 33.52 -16.29
CA GLU A 3 2.71 33.24 -15.36
C GLU A 3 3.94 32.77 -16.15
N THR A 4 5.09 33.42 -15.95
CA THR A 4 6.36 32.96 -16.49
C THR A 4 6.77 31.67 -15.77
N ASN A 5 6.86 30.57 -16.52
CA ASN A 5 7.30 29.28 -15.99
C ASN A 5 8.82 29.18 -16.05
N TYR A 6 9.44 28.77 -14.93
CA TYR A 6 10.87 28.52 -14.80
C TYR A 6 11.14 27.04 -14.49
N PRO A 7 12.33 26.50 -14.85
CA PRO A 7 12.68 25.12 -14.54
C PRO A 7 12.87 24.88 -13.03
N LEU A 8 12.83 23.62 -12.60
CA LEU A 8 13.21 23.25 -11.23
C LEU A 8 14.71 23.45 -11.01
N LEU A 9 15.10 23.83 -9.80
CA LEU A 9 16.50 23.97 -9.41
C LEU A 9 17.01 22.70 -8.73
N VAL A 10 18.33 22.53 -8.65
CA VAL A 10 18.97 21.39 -7.98
C VAL A 10 19.90 21.89 -6.88
N PHE A 11 19.84 21.26 -5.70
CA PHE A 11 20.78 21.53 -4.62
C PHE A 11 22.21 21.16 -5.04
N PRO A 12 23.23 21.91 -4.57
CA PRO A 12 24.59 21.39 -4.54
C PRO A 12 24.69 20.09 -3.74
N GLU A 13 25.81 19.40 -3.91
CA GLU A 13 26.14 18.20 -3.15
C GLU A 13 26.02 18.46 -1.63
N PRO A 14 25.26 17.62 -0.89
CA PRO A 14 24.99 17.87 0.53
C PRO A 14 26.23 17.63 1.39
N ALA A 15 26.33 18.35 2.51
CA ALA A 15 27.38 18.10 3.49
C ALA A 15 27.07 16.83 4.31
N GLN A 16 28.05 15.95 4.46
CA GLN A 16 27.93 14.72 5.25
C GLN A 16 28.01 15.02 6.76
N ALA A 17 27.23 14.29 7.55
CA ALA A 17 27.15 14.44 9.00
C ALA A 17 26.76 13.12 9.69
N GLU A 18 26.94 13.06 11.02
CA GLU A 18 26.39 11.98 11.83
C GLU A 18 24.88 12.16 12.07
N ARG A 19 24.19 11.02 12.20
CA ARG A 19 22.74 10.95 12.44
C ARG A 19 22.31 11.63 13.74
N ALA A 20 21.18 12.34 13.69
CA ALA A 20 20.51 12.85 14.89
C ALA A 20 19.95 11.71 15.78
N ARG A 21 20.05 11.86 17.11
CA ARG A 21 19.40 10.93 18.06
C ARG A 21 17.89 11.22 18.14
N ARG A 22 17.08 10.16 18.10
CA ARG A 22 15.63 10.24 18.28
C ARG A 22 15.26 9.85 19.71
N PHE A 23 14.53 10.71 20.41
CA PHE A 23 14.00 10.39 21.74
C PHE A 23 12.63 9.70 21.60
N GLY A 24 12.47 8.53 22.19
CA GLY A 24 11.19 7.81 22.24
C GLY A 24 10.79 7.56 23.70
N GLY A 25 9.61 8.04 24.10
CA GLY A 25 8.98 7.76 25.39
C GLY A 25 7.72 6.93 25.18
N GLY A 26 7.72 5.70 25.68
CA GLY A 26 6.51 4.87 25.79
C GLY A 26 6.05 4.82 27.26
N GLY A 27 4.74 4.74 27.49
CA GLY A 27 4.21 4.44 28.82
C GLY A 27 4.68 3.05 29.28
N ARG A 28 4.92 2.90 30.58
CA ARG A 28 5.30 1.62 31.16
C ARG A 28 4.04 0.84 31.51
N PRO A 29 3.86 -0.38 30.98
CA PRO A 29 2.76 -1.23 31.43
C PRO A 29 3.10 -1.78 32.81
N LYS A 30 2.11 -1.84 33.70
CA LYS A 30 2.17 -2.66 34.89
C LYS A 30 2.04 -4.12 34.46
N ILE A 31 2.82 -4.99 35.09
CA ILE A 31 2.86 -6.43 34.81
C ILE A 31 2.43 -7.21 36.06
N PRO A 32 1.80 -8.40 35.90
CA PRO A 32 1.42 -9.24 37.02
C PRO A 32 2.64 -9.78 37.78
N ASP A 33 2.42 -10.16 39.04
CA ASP A 33 3.43 -10.87 39.83
C ASP A 33 3.67 -12.29 39.27
N ALA A 34 4.84 -12.85 39.54
CA ALA A 34 5.25 -14.13 38.98
C ALA A 34 4.38 -15.32 39.44
N ALA A 35 3.83 -15.30 40.66
CA ALA A 35 3.01 -16.39 41.17
C ALA A 35 1.65 -16.43 40.45
N SER A 36 0.98 -15.28 40.33
CA SER A 36 -0.26 -15.14 39.57
C SER A 36 -0.06 -15.50 38.10
N GLN A 37 1.02 -15.01 37.50
CA GLN A 37 1.35 -15.24 36.10
C GLN A 37 1.64 -16.72 35.82
N SER A 38 2.38 -17.41 36.68
CA SER A 38 2.70 -18.83 36.52
C SER A 38 1.46 -19.74 36.61
N THR A 39 0.55 -19.45 37.56
CA THR A 39 -0.71 -20.20 37.74
C THR A 39 -1.59 -20.10 36.50
N ARG A 40 -1.62 -18.94 35.86
CA ARG A 40 -2.43 -18.68 34.66
C ARG A 40 -1.88 -19.36 33.41
N LEU A 41 -0.56 -19.40 33.25
CA LEU A 41 0.10 -19.95 32.06
C LEU A 41 0.22 -21.47 32.08
N GLU A 42 0.25 -22.10 33.25
CA GLU A 42 0.43 -23.55 33.40
C GLU A 42 -0.60 -24.41 32.64
N PRO A 43 -1.93 -24.15 32.70
CA PRO A 43 -2.90 -24.85 31.88
C PRO A 43 -2.69 -24.66 30.37
N GLN A 44 -2.09 -23.53 29.96
CA GLN A 44 -1.81 -23.25 28.55
C GLN A 44 -0.64 -24.11 28.06
N PHE A 45 0.44 -24.22 28.83
CA PHE A 45 1.55 -25.12 28.53
C PHE A 45 1.13 -26.59 28.49
N GLN A 46 0.21 -27.01 29.35
CA GLN A 46 -0.35 -28.37 29.31
C GLN A 46 -1.12 -28.61 28.00
N ARG A 47 -1.97 -27.67 27.58
CA ARG A 47 -2.70 -27.76 26.30
C ARG A 47 -1.77 -27.87 25.09
N LEU A 48 -0.60 -27.23 25.12
CA LEU A 48 0.42 -27.38 24.07
C LEU A 48 0.95 -28.81 24.03
N GLN A 49 1.24 -29.40 25.20
CA GLN A 49 1.71 -30.79 25.28
C GLN A 49 0.67 -31.76 24.73
N ASP A 50 -0.59 -31.63 25.18
CA ASP A 50 -1.68 -32.49 24.74
C ASP A 50 -1.93 -32.37 23.23
N ALA A 51 -1.65 -31.20 22.63
CA ALA A 51 -1.74 -31.00 21.18
C ALA A 51 -0.58 -31.67 20.43
N MET A 52 0.65 -31.55 20.95
CA MET A 52 1.84 -32.22 20.38
C MET A 52 1.75 -33.75 20.47
N ASP A 53 1.22 -34.28 21.57
CA ASP A 53 1.04 -35.73 21.73
C ASP A 53 0.00 -36.27 20.75
N ARG A 54 -1.10 -35.53 20.53
CA ARG A 54 -2.11 -35.86 19.49
C ARG A 54 -1.53 -35.85 18.08
N GLN A 55 -0.65 -34.88 17.78
CA GLN A 55 0.08 -34.83 16.50
C GLN A 55 0.97 -36.06 16.31
N GLY A 56 1.70 -36.44 17.35
CA GLY A 56 2.57 -37.63 17.34
C GLY A 56 1.81 -38.89 16.95
N ILE A 57 0.61 -39.11 17.50
CA ILE A 57 -0.25 -40.25 17.16
C ILE A 57 -0.66 -40.23 15.68
N GLN A 58 -1.02 -39.06 15.14
CA GLN A 58 -1.46 -38.94 13.75
C GLN A 58 -0.34 -39.14 12.71
N LEU A 59 0.92 -38.98 13.12
CA LEU A 59 2.10 -39.09 12.24
C LEU A 59 2.84 -40.43 12.36
N GLN A 60 2.40 -41.34 13.25
CA GLN A 60 3.05 -42.66 13.43
C GLN A 60 3.07 -43.52 12.17
N ASP A 61 2.13 -43.32 11.25
CA ASP A 61 2.04 -44.03 9.97
C ASP A 61 2.58 -43.21 8.77
N ASN A 62 3.31 -42.11 9.00
CA ASN A 62 3.80 -41.26 7.91
C ASN A 62 5.10 -41.83 7.29
N PRO A 63 5.10 -42.21 5.99
CA PRO A 63 6.28 -42.76 5.32
C PRO A 63 7.41 -41.75 5.10
N LEU A 64 7.17 -40.45 5.30
CA LEU A 64 8.14 -39.37 5.09
C LEU A 64 9.10 -39.16 6.28
N GLY A 65 8.92 -39.88 7.39
CA GLY A 65 9.77 -39.75 8.58
C GLY A 65 9.72 -38.37 9.24
N ILE A 66 8.59 -37.66 9.07
CA ILE A 66 8.40 -36.30 9.58
C ILE A 66 8.27 -36.35 11.11
N VAL A 67 9.08 -35.54 11.79
CA VAL A 67 8.98 -35.35 13.24
C VAL A 67 7.76 -34.48 13.54
N PRO A 68 6.93 -34.80 14.55
CA PRO A 68 5.82 -33.95 14.97
C PRO A 68 6.31 -32.55 15.35
N GLU A 69 5.73 -31.55 14.71
CA GLU A 69 5.99 -30.13 14.98
C GLU A 69 4.67 -29.42 15.26
N GLN A 70 4.76 -28.19 15.80
CA GLN A 70 3.62 -27.36 16.09
C GLN A 70 4.02 -25.89 16.02
N VAL A 71 3.14 -25.02 15.53
CA VAL A 71 3.33 -23.57 15.64
C VAL A 71 2.79 -23.05 16.96
N LEU A 72 3.66 -22.38 17.71
CA LEU A 72 3.33 -21.65 18.93
C LEU A 72 3.00 -20.19 18.60
N VAL A 73 1.84 -19.74 19.06
CA VAL A 73 1.45 -18.33 19.11
C VAL A 73 1.75 -17.81 20.51
N LEU A 74 2.68 -16.86 20.63
CA LEU A 74 3.01 -16.20 21.90
C LEU A 74 2.63 -14.73 21.82
N GLU A 75 1.62 -14.30 22.57
CA GLU A 75 1.24 -12.88 22.67
C GLU A 75 1.81 -12.28 23.94
N THR A 76 2.46 -11.12 23.86
CA THR A 76 3.13 -10.48 24.99
C THR A 76 2.74 -9.01 25.11
N VAL A 77 2.54 -8.51 26.32
CA VAL A 77 2.36 -7.06 26.56
C VAL A 77 3.72 -6.38 26.56
N GLY A 78 3.89 -5.33 25.75
CA GLY A 78 5.17 -4.68 25.55
C GLY A 78 6.12 -5.46 24.62
N ARG A 79 7.34 -4.93 24.45
CA ARG A 79 8.37 -5.52 23.60
C ARG A 79 9.38 -6.31 24.42
N ILE A 80 9.78 -7.49 23.93
CA ILE A 80 10.83 -8.30 24.55
C ILE A 80 12.10 -8.16 23.73
N GLN A 81 13.10 -7.48 24.30
CA GLN A 81 14.40 -7.33 23.65
C GLN A 81 15.09 -8.69 23.51
N ASP A 82 15.73 -8.91 22.36
CA ASP A 82 16.52 -10.11 22.06
C ASP A 82 15.77 -11.46 22.13
N PHE A 83 14.43 -11.46 22.12
CA PHE A 83 13.63 -12.69 22.15
C PHE A 83 13.99 -13.67 21.02
N ILE A 84 14.10 -13.18 19.78
CA ILE A 84 14.48 -13.99 18.61
C ILE A 84 15.86 -14.64 18.80
N LYS A 85 16.81 -13.93 19.43
CA LYS A 85 18.15 -14.48 19.70
C LYS A 85 18.06 -15.64 20.70
N ALA A 86 17.18 -15.54 21.69
CA ALA A 86 16.95 -16.59 22.68
C ALA A 86 16.25 -17.82 22.06
N VAL A 87 15.24 -17.61 21.22
CA VAL A 87 14.55 -18.70 20.48
C VAL A 87 15.55 -19.52 19.66
N ARG A 88 16.45 -18.86 18.93
CA ARG A 88 17.50 -19.52 18.11
C ARG A 88 18.52 -20.34 18.91
N LYS A 89 18.57 -20.22 20.24
CA LYS A 89 19.48 -21.00 21.10
C LYS A 89 18.88 -22.33 21.55
N ILE A 90 17.57 -22.55 21.38
CA ILE A 90 16.91 -23.81 21.69
C ILE A 90 16.84 -24.63 20.40
N ALA A 91 17.54 -25.78 20.37
CA ALA A 91 17.47 -26.69 19.25
C ALA A 91 16.03 -27.22 19.10
N GLY A 92 15.49 -27.18 17.88
CA GLY A 92 14.10 -27.56 17.59
C GLY A 92 13.09 -26.40 17.66
N LEU A 93 13.51 -25.18 18.01
CA LEU A 93 12.70 -23.98 17.76
C LEU A 93 13.12 -23.31 16.46
N GLU A 94 12.14 -23.01 15.60
CA GLU A 94 12.34 -22.24 14.38
C GLU A 94 11.46 -20.98 14.40
N TRP A 95 12.08 -19.84 14.09
CA TRP A 95 11.42 -18.54 14.04
C TRP A 95 10.61 -18.39 12.75
N LEU A 96 9.30 -18.12 12.85
CA LEU A 96 8.41 -17.99 11.69
C LEU A 96 8.01 -16.52 11.40
N GLY A 97 7.62 -15.75 12.41
CA GLY A 97 7.12 -14.38 12.20
C GLY A 97 6.70 -13.65 13.48
N GLU A 98 6.58 -12.32 13.42
CA GLU A 98 6.11 -11.49 14.54
C GLU A 98 5.15 -10.39 14.06
N HIS A 99 4.18 -10.03 14.89
CA HIS A 99 3.14 -9.03 14.60
C HIS A 99 2.93 -8.06 15.77
N GLU A 100 2.48 -6.84 15.48
CA GLU A 100 2.11 -5.87 16.52
C GLU A 100 0.69 -6.13 17.01
N LEU A 101 0.51 -6.08 18.32
CA LEU A 101 -0.80 -6.06 18.96
C LEU A 101 -1.01 -4.66 19.54
N GLU A 102 -2.08 -3.97 19.13
CA GLU A 102 -2.34 -2.60 19.59
C GLU A 102 -3.58 -2.47 20.48
N ASP A 103 -4.39 -3.53 20.52
CA ASP A 103 -5.70 -3.56 21.17
C ASP A 103 -5.76 -4.74 22.17
N ILE A 104 -4.71 -4.93 22.97
CA ILE A 104 -4.75 -5.95 24.03
C ILE A 104 -5.60 -5.40 25.17
N GLU A 105 -6.72 -6.05 25.45
CA GLU A 105 -7.58 -5.68 26.57
C GLU A 105 -6.81 -5.75 27.91
N PRO A 106 -6.92 -4.73 28.78
CA PRO A 106 -6.39 -4.80 30.13
C PRO A 106 -6.98 -5.99 30.87
N GLY A 107 -6.14 -6.73 31.57
CA GLY A 107 -6.56 -7.99 32.17
C GLY A 107 -5.39 -8.81 32.69
N TYR A 108 -5.71 -9.79 33.53
CA TYR A 108 -4.71 -10.70 34.12
C TYR A 108 -3.56 -9.99 34.87
N GLY A 109 -3.80 -8.78 35.38
CA GLY A 109 -2.80 -7.94 36.06
C GLY A 109 -1.96 -7.06 35.14
N PHE A 110 -2.23 -7.05 33.83
CA PHE A 110 -1.68 -6.09 32.87
C PHE A 110 -2.58 -4.85 32.77
N GLU A 111 -2.02 -3.67 32.99
CA GLU A 111 -2.71 -2.38 32.87
C GLU A 111 -1.72 -1.25 32.53
N ASP A 112 -2.20 -0.14 31.95
CA ASP A 112 -1.39 1.05 31.72
C ASP A 112 -1.30 1.82 33.05
N GLU A 113 -0.08 2.16 33.49
CA GLU A 113 0.16 2.81 34.79
C GLU A 113 -0.66 4.09 34.99
N ALA A 114 -0.95 4.83 33.92
CA ALA A 114 -1.70 6.09 33.99
C ALA A 114 -3.20 5.92 33.72
N LYS A 115 -3.59 4.91 32.93
CA LYS A 115 -4.98 4.69 32.50
C LYS A 115 -5.33 3.20 32.50
N PRO A 116 -5.82 2.62 33.61
CA PRO A 116 -6.00 1.18 33.74
C PRO A 116 -6.88 0.52 32.66
N GLU A 117 -7.92 1.22 32.18
CA GLU A 117 -8.84 0.70 31.15
C GLU A 117 -8.34 0.88 29.70
N LYS A 118 -7.16 1.47 29.51
CA LYS A 118 -6.62 1.73 28.18
C LYS A 118 -6.05 0.44 27.59
N ALA A 119 -6.49 0.10 26.38
CA ALA A 119 -5.92 -0.98 25.59
C ALA A 119 -4.38 -0.90 25.51
N LEU A 120 -3.75 -2.05 25.71
CA LEU A 120 -2.32 -2.22 25.81
C LEU A 120 -1.71 -2.59 24.46
N LYS A 121 -0.44 -2.23 24.31
CA LYS A 121 0.37 -2.61 23.15
C LYS A 121 1.24 -3.81 23.47
N GLY A 122 1.47 -4.65 22.48
CA GLY A 122 2.19 -5.90 22.60
C GLY A 122 2.74 -6.43 21.30
N GLN A 123 3.23 -7.66 21.36
CA GLN A 123 3.79 -8.39 20.22
C GLN A 123 3.23 -9.81 20.20
N LEU A 124 2.93 -10.31 19.00
CA LEU A 124 2.63 -11.70 18.74
C LEU A 124 3.87 -12.32 18.09
N PHE A 125 4.35 -13.44 18.60
CA PHE A 125 5.46 -14.20 18.05
C PHE A 125 4.98 -15.57 17.58
N LEU A 126 5.42 -15.99 16.39
CA LEU A 126 5.13 -17.28 15.78
C LEU A 126 6.42 -18.11 15.72
N VAL A 127 6.41 -19.24 16.42
CA VAL A 127 7.59 -20.09 16.57
C VAL A 127 7.19 -21.54 16.32
N MET A 128 7.82 -22.20 15.35
CA MET A 128 7.69 -23.65 15.18
C MET A 128 8.45 -24.34 16.31
N THR A 129 7.88 -25.38 16.89
CA THR A 129 8.52 -26.23 17.89
C THR A 129 8.32 -27.70 17.56
N ASN A 130 9.27 -28.54 17.97
CA ASN A 130 9.07 -29.98 18.07
C ASN A 130 8.88 -30.41 19.54
N GLN A 131 8.64 -31.71 19.77
CA GLN A 131 8.44 -32.29 21.11
C GLN A 131 9.60 -32.00 22.08
N GLN A 132 10.85 -32.09 21.61
CA GLN A 132 12.04 -31.86 22.44
C GLN A 132 12.12 -30.40 22.88
N ALA A 133 11.92 -29.47 21.96
CA ALA A 133 11.99 -28.03 22.22
C ALA A 133 10.85 -27.56 23.12
N LEU A 134 9.64 -28.09 22.94
CA LEU A 134 8.49 -27.80 23.80
C LEU A 134 8.74 -28.28 25.24
N SER A 135 9.27 -29.50 25.39
CA SER A 135 9.68 -30.05 26.69
C SER A 135 10.74 -29.18 27.37
N GLN A 136 11.70 -28.65 26.59
CA GLN A 136 12.70 -27.73 27.10
C GLN A 136 12.11 -26.39 27.53
N LEU A 137 11.21 -25.79 26.75
CA LEU A 137 10.49 -24.55 27.12
C LEU A 137 9.69 -24.74 28.41
N GLN A 138 8.96 -25.85 28.55
CA GLN A 138 8.25 -26.19 29.79
C GLN A 138 9.19 -26.37 30.98
N SER A 139 10.36 -26.98 30.78
CA SER A 139 11.37 -27.11 31.84
C SER A 139 11.87 -25.74 32.31
N LEU A 140 12.11 -24.81 31.39
CA LEU A 140 12.49 -23.43 31.71
C LEU A 140 11.36 -22.69 32.44
N PHE A 141 10.11 -22.86 31.99
CA PHE A 141 8.94 -22.29 32.67
C PHE A 141 8.77 -22.83 34.09
N LYS A 142 8.91 -24.15 34.30
CA LYS A 142 8.88 -24.79 35.63
C LYS A 142 9.98 -24.28 36.56
N LYS A 143 11.19 -24.05 36.02
CA LYS A 143 12.29 -23.44 36.78
C LYS A 143 11.96 -22.01 37.20
N TRP A 144 11.46 -21.20 36.28
CA TRP A 144 11.04 -19.82 36.56
C TRP A 144 9.88 -19.76 37.57
N LYS A 145 8.91 -20.69 37.50
CA LYS A 145 7.83 -20.82 38.48
C LYS A 145 8.36 -21.10 39.89
N ARG A 146 9.40 -21.93 40.03
CA ARG A 146 9.99 -22.27 41.34
C ARG A 146 10.77 -21.09 41.94
N ASP A 147 11.52 -20.40 41.09
CA ASP A 147 12.31 -19.23 41.47
C ASP A 147 12.41 -18.26 40.28
N PRO A 148 11.64 -17.16 40.29
CA PRO A 148 11.66 -16.17 39.23
C PRO A 148 13.03 -15.54 39.03
N GLU A 149 13.88 -15.50 40.06
CA GLU A 149 15.22 -14.90 40.02
C GLU A 149 16.34 -15.87 39.60
N THR A 150 16.00 -17.13 39.31
CA THR A 150 16.95 -18.13 38.80
C THR A 150 17.63 -17.67 37.51
N SER A 151 18.94 -17.86 37.43
CA SER A 151 19.72 -17.60 36.22
C SER A 151 19.50 -18.70 35.17
N PHE A 152 19.26 -18.28 33.93
CA PHE A 152 19.24 -19.17 32.78
C PHE A 152 20.63 -19.26 32.15
N ARG A 153 20.85 -20.30 31.32
CA ARG A 153 22.07 -20.40 30.51
C ARG A 153 22.24 -19.13 29.66
N THR A 154 23.49 -18.75 29.40
CA THR A 154 23.84 -17.56 28.63
C THR A 154 23.03 -17.46 27.33
N GLY A 155 22.36 -16.32 27.13
CA GLY A 155 21.52 -16.05 25.96
C GLY A 155 20.05 -16.47 26.07
N LEU A 156 19.62 -17.17 27.13
CA LEU A 156 18.22 -17.56 27.35
C LEU A 156 17.46 -16.62 28.30
N ALA A 157 18.14 -15.65 28.93
CA ALA A 157 17.51 -14.67 29.83
C ALA A 157 16.28 -13.95 29.24
N PRO A 158 16.23 -13.60 27.93
CA PRO A 158 15.01 -13.02 27.33
C PRO A 158 13.74 -13.87 27.48
N LEU A 159 13.85 -15.19 27.64
CA LEU A 159 12.69 -16.05 27.88
C LEU A 159 12.07 -15.84 29.27
N LYS A 160 12.86 -15.45 30.28
CA LYS A 160 12.34 -15.04 31.60
C LYS A 160 11.43 -13.82 31.45
N GLU A 161 11.91 -12.80 30.74
CA GLU A 161 11.11 -11.61 30.44
C GLU A 161 9.89 -11.95 29.58
N ALA A 162 10.03 -12.88 28.64
CA ALA A 162 8.89 -13.39 27.89
C ALA A 162 7.81 -13.98 28.82
N PHE A 163 8.14 -14.86 29.76
CA PHE A 163 7.16 -15.43 30.70
C PHE A 163 6.45 -14.36 31.55
N ARG A 164 7.18 -13.30 31.95
CA ARG A 164 6.61 -12.16 32.70
C ARG A 164 5.61 -11.35 31.86
N HIS A 165 5.92 -11.17 30.58
CA HIS A 165 5.14 -10.33 29.67
C HIS A 165 4.10 -11.12 28.86
N LEU A 166 4.12 -12.45 28.90
CA LEU A 166 3.26 -13.33 28.10
C LEU A 166 1.79 -13.13 28.48
N TYR A 167 1.00 -12.54 27.59
CA TYR A 167 -0.45 -12.42 27.70
C TYR A 167 -1.12 -13.77 27.44
N THR A 168 -0.69 -14.53 26.44
CA THR A 168 -1.19 -15.89 26.19
C THR A 168 -0.21 -16.70 25.34
N ILE A 169 -0.29 -18.03 25.46
CA ILE A 169 0.41 -18.98 24.60
C ILE A 169 -0.55 -20.09 24.17
N ARG A 170 -0.61 -20.38 22.87
CA ARG A 170 -1.50 -21.40 22.31
C ARG A 170 -0.97 -21.99 21.00
N PRO A 171 -1.51 -23.13 20.54
CA PRO A 171 -1.27 -23.60 19.17
C PRO A 171 -1.82 -22.62 18.14
N TRP A 172 -1.20 -22.55 16.97
CA TRP A 172 -1.88 -22.14 15.74
C TRP A 172 -2.79 -23.28 15.29
N GLY A 173 -4.10 -23.04 15.27
CA GLY A 173 -5.11 -24.07 15.06
C GLY A 173 -5.77 -24.02 13.67
N PRO A 174 -6.66 -24.98 13.37
CA PRO A 174 -7.44 -25.02 12.14
C PRO A 174 -8.24 -23.74 11.85
N GLU A 175 -8.81 -23.11 12.88
CA GLU A 175 -9.58 -21.87 12.73
C GLU A 175 -8.73 -20.68 12.29
N ASP A 176 -7.51 -20.56 12.80
CA ASP A 176 -6.59 -19.46 12.46
C ASP A 176 -6.22 -19.46 10.97
N ARG A 177 -6.25 -20.65 10.34
CA ARG A 177 -5.91 -20.85 8.92
C ARG A 177 -6.98 -20.29 7.97
N ILE A 178 -8.21 -20.03 8.44
CA ILE A 178 -9.36 -19.65 7.58
C ILE A 178 -10.16 -18.43 8.05
N LYS A 179 -10.16 -18.13 9.36
CA LYS A 179 -11.11 -17.17 9.96
C LYS A 179 -11.01 -15.75 9.40
N GLU A 180 -9.80 -15.30 9.10
CA GLU A 180 -9.53 -13.95 8.59
C GLU A 180 -9.03 -13.95 7.13
N THR A 181 -9.26 -15.04 6.39
CA THR A 181 -8.74 -15.18 5.02
C THR A 181 -9.77 -14.88 3.93
N GLY A 182 -11.05 -14.77 4.27
CA GLY A 182 -12.14 -14.60 3.31
C GLY A 182 -12.55 -15.89 2.59
N VAL A 183 -11.84 -17.00 2.80
CA VAL A 183 -12.04 -18.26 2.07
C VAL A 183 -13.43 -18.86 2.24
N LEU A 184 -14.01 -18.73 3.43
CA LEU A 184 -15.34 -19.26 3.71
C LEU A 184 -16.43 -18.55 2.91
N ASN A 185 -16.30 -17.24 2.69
CA ASN A 185 -17.26 -16.47 1.92
C ASN A 185 -17.16 -16.83 0.43
N ASP A 186 -15.94 -17.00 -0.08
CA ASP A 186 -15.71 -17.45 -1.46
C ASP A 186 -16.32 -18.85 -1.69
N TRP A 187 -16.02 -19.82 -0.82
CA TRP A 187 -16.57 -21.16 -0.94
C TRP A 187 -18.10 -21.17 -0.89
N LYS A 188 -18.72 -20.42 0.03
CA LYS A 188 -20.18 -20.26 0.08
C LYS A 188 -20.75 -19.73 -1.24
N CYS A 189 -20.11 -18.73 -1.84
CA CYS A 189 -20.50 -18.17 -3.12
C CYS A 189 -20.41 -19.23 -4.24
N ARG A 190 -19.31 -19.98 -4.31
CA ARG A 190 -19.10 -21.03 -5.31
C ARG A 190 -20.11 -22.18 -5.19
N VAL A 191 -20.46 -22.60 -3.97
CA VAL A 191 -21.54 -23.57 -3.74
C VAL A 191 -22.87 -23.04 -4.28
N GLN A 192 -23.20 -21.77 -4.03
CA GLN A 192 -24.42 -21.15 -4.55
C GLN A 192 -24.44 -21.05 -6.08
N GLN A 193 -23.27 -20.95 -6.71
CA GLN A 193 -23.11 -20.96 -8.17
C GLN A 193 -23.13 -22.38 -8.77
N GLY A 194 -23.28 -23.42 -7.95
CA GLY A 194 -23.33 -24.81 -8.39
C GLY A 194 -21.98 -25.36 -8.83
N GLU A 195 -20.86 -24.80 -8.35
CA GLU A 195 -19.55 -25.41 -8.55
C GLU A 195 -19.43 -26.69 -7.71
N ASP A 196 -18.81 -27.75 -8.24
CA ASP A 196 -18.56 -29.00 -7.49
C ASP A 196 -17.15 -29.07 -6.89
N GLN A 197 -16.27 -28.16 -7.34
CA GLN A 197 -14.86 -28.07 -6.97
C GLN A 197 -14.54 -26.63 -6.61
N VAL A 198 -13.76 -26.42 -5.57
CA VAL A 198 -13.21 -25.11 -5.24
C VAL A 198 -11.72 -25.12 -5.41
N ARG A 199 -11.19 -23.99 -5.86
CA ARG A 199 -9.76 -23.74 -5.86
C ARG A 199 -9.39 -22.81 -4.71
N PHE A 200 -8.18 -22.97 -4.20
CA PHE A 200 -7.68 -22.18 -3.09
C PHE A 200 -6.17 -22.03 -3.17
N GLU A 201 -5.69 -20.93 -2.60
CA GLU A 201 -4.29 -20.76 -2.28
C GLU A 201 -4.03 -21.32 -0.87
N ALA A 202 -3.08 -22.26 -0.75
CA ALA A 202 -2.58 -22.76 0.50
C ALA A 202 -1.17 -22.19 0.76
N GLU A 203 -1.10 -21.13 1.57
CA GLU A 203 0.15 -20.48 1.96
C GLU A 203 0.79 -21.27 3.11
N LEU A 204 2.00 -21.77 2.89
CA LEU A 204 2.77 -22.54 3.88
C LEU A 204 3.66 -21.62 4.73
N TRP A 205 3.96 -22.07 5.95
CA TRP A 205 5.01 -21.46 6.75
C TRP A 205 6.35 -21.56 6.02
N PHE A 206 6.92 -20.41 5.67
CA PHE A 206 8.18 -20.37 4.95
C PHE A 206 9.34 -20.91 5.81
N ARG A 207 9.76 -22.16 5.56
CA ARG A 207 10.94 -22.76 6.19
C ARG A 207 12.21 -22.25 5.55
N LYS A 208 13.26 -22.00 6.34
CA LYS A 208 14.55 -21.54 5.78
C LYS A 208 15.31 -22.64 5.04
N ASP A 209 15.23 -23.86 5.55
CA ASP A 209 15.83 -25.04 4.94
C ASP A 209 15.01 -25.52 3.74
N ASP A 210 15.67 -25.80 2.62
CA ASP A 210 14.99 -26.20 1.37
C ASP A 210 14.38 -27.60 1.47
N THR A 211 15.08 -28.54 2.11
CA THR A 211 14.60 -29.90 2.32
C THR A 211 13.31 -29.89 3.14
N ARG A 212 13.26 -29.09 4.22
CA ARG A 212 12.04 -28.93 5.03
C ARG A 212 10.89 -28.30 4.24
N ARG A 213 11.17 -27.33 3.36
CA ARG A 213 10.14 -26.77 2.46
C ARG A 213 9.57 -27.85 1.54
N GLN A 214 10.44 -28.64 0.90
CA GLN A 214 10.00 -29.72 0.01
C GLN A 214 9.18 -30.77 0.77
N GLN A 215 9.59 -31.15 1.99
CA GLN A 215 8.84 -32.08 2.84
C GLN A 215 7.44 -31.56 3.20
N ALA A 216 7.35 -30.30 3.66
CA ALA A 216 6.08 -29.64 3.97
C ALA A 216 5.14 -29.60 2.75
N GLN A 217 5.71 -29.30 1.58
CA GLN A 217 4.97 -29.28 0.33
C GLN A 217 4.45 -30.67 -0.07
N SER A 218 5.30 -31.70 0.00
CA SER A 218 4.92 -33.07 -0.34
C SER A 218 3.84 -33.62 0.60
N GLU A 219 3.91 -33.30 1.90
CA GLU A 219 2.89 -33.71 2.86
C GLU A 219 1.54 -33.01 2.56
N LEU A 220 1.56 -31.71 2.28
CA LEU A 220 0.34 -30.99 1.94
C LEU A 220 -0.28 -31.50 0.62
N GLN A 221 0.55 -31.78 -0.39
CA GLN A 221 0.11 -32.41 -1.64
C GLN A 221 -0.57 -33.76 -1.38
N ARG A 222 0.04 -34.63 -0.56
CA ARG A 222 -0.53 -35.92 -0.18
C ARG A 222 -1.89 -35.78 0.51
N ILE A 223 -2.05 -34.78 1.37
CA ILE A 223 -3.33 -34.49 2.04
C ILE A 223 -4.40 -34.02 1.04
N ILE A 224 -4.04 -33.16 0.08
CA ILE A 224 -4.96 -32.70 -0.97
C ILE A 224 -5.40 -33.89 -1.83
N GLU A 225 -4.46 -34.72 -2.28
CA GLU A 225 -4.72 -35.89 -3.12
C GLU A 225 -5.55 -36.97 -2.38
N SER A 226 -5.36 -37.15 -1.07
CA SER A 226 -6.15 -38.11 -0.28
C SER A 226 -7.64 -37.72 -0.20
N HIS A 227 -7.97 -36.46 -0.46
CA HIS A 227 -9.33 -35.92 -0.55
C HIS A 227 -9.76 -35.71 -2.01
N LYS A 228 -9.20 -36.50 -2.95
CA LYS A 228 -9.49 -36.41 -4.40
C LYS A 228 -9.25 -35.00 -4.98
N GLY A 229 -8.46 -34.18 -4.29
CA GLY A 229 -8.02 -32.89 -4.78
C GLY A 229 -6.82 -33.01 -5.71
N GLN A 230 -6.38 -31.88 -6.23
CA GLN A 230 -5.18 -31.80 -7.07
C GLN A 230 -4.39 -30.52 -6.79
N VAL A 231 -3.08 -30.62 -6.84
CA VAL A 231 -2.17 -29.47 -6.93
C VAL A 231 -2.08 -28.99 -8.37
N ILE A 232 -2.44 -27.73 -8.61
CA ILE A 232 -2.43 -27.07 -9.93
C ILE A 232 -1.09 -26.39 -10.17
N ALA A 233 -0.61 -25.61 -9.20
CA ALA A 233 0.61 -24.84 -9.30
C ALA A 233 1.29 -24.69 -7.93
N GLN A 234 2.55 -24.30 -7.94
CA GLN A 234 3.35 -24.03 -6.74
C GLN A 234 4.26 -22.84 -6.98
N CYS A 235 4.49 -22.02 -5.96
CA CYS A 235 5.38 -20.88 -6.04
C CYS A 235 6.20 -20.74 -4.76
N VAL A 236 7.51 -20.54 -4.93
CA VAL A 236 8.45 -20.28 -3.83
C VAL A 236 9.27 -19.05 -4.19
N ILE A 237 9.18 -18.01 -3.35
CA ILE A 237 9.96 -16.77 -3.51
C ILE A 237 10.67 -16.48 -2.19
N PRO A 238 11.91 -16.98 -2.01
CA PRO A 238 12.63 -16.86 -0.74
C PRO A 238 12.86 -15.43 -0.27
N LYS A 239 13.05 -14.49 -1.21
CA LYS A 239 13.34 -13.09 -0.89
C LYS A 239 12.20 -12.37 -0.17
N ILE A 240 10.99 -12.88 -0.28
CA ILE A 240 9.81 -12.36 0.43
C ILE A 240 9.24 -13.36 1.42
N ALA A 241 9.92 -14.48 1.70
CA ALA A 241 9.42 -15.57 2.54
C ALA A 241 8.00 -16.02 2.14
N TYR A 242 7.83 -16.33 0.86
CA TYR A 242 6.58 -16.84 0.30
C TYR A 242 6.78 -18.27 -0.21
N HIS A 243 5.89 -19.16 0.22
CA HIS A 243 5.79 -20.55 -0.24
C HIS A 243 4.32 -20.90 -0.27
N SER A 244 3.78 -21.19 -1.44
CA SER A 244 2.36 -21.41 -1.61
C SER A 244 2.07 -22.47 -2.66
N ILE A 245 0.97 -23.19 -2.45
CA ILE A 245 0.42 -24.17 -3.38
C ILE A 245 -0.96 -23.70 -3.83
N LEU A 246 -1.21 -23.76 -5.13
CA LEU A 246 -2.54 -23.64 -5.70
C LEU A 246 -3.18 -25.02 -5.75
N GLY A 247 -4.18 -25.24 -4.91
CA GLY A 247 -4.93 -26.49 -4.82
C GLY A 247 -6.33 -26.40 -5.37
N ARG A 248 -6.90 -27.54 -5.75
CA ARG A 248 -8.35 -27.72 -5.93
C ARG A 248 -8.85 -28.91 -5.16
N MET A 249 -10.04 -28.82 -4.58
CA MET A 249 -10.69 -29.90 -3.83
C MET A 249 -12.21 -29.94 -4.06
N PRO A 250 -12.85 -31.11 -3.90
CA PRO A 250 -14.30 -31.23 -3.92
C PRO A 250 -14.96 -30.43 -2.80
N ILE A 251 -16.07 -29.74 -3.11
CA ILE A 251 -16.84 -28.98 -2.10
C ILE A 251 -17.40 -29.90 -1.02
N THR A 252 -17.72 -31.15 -1.35
CA THR A 252 -18.25 -32.14 -0.40
C THR A 252 -17.34 -32.34 0.80
N ASP A 253 -16.03 -32.20 0.63
CA ASP A 253 -15.05 -32.39 1.71
C ASP A 253 -14.93 -31.15 2.61
N LEU A 254 -15.51 -30.02 2.18
CA LEU A 254 -15.47 -28.73 2.89
C LEU A 254 -16.84 -28.33 3.46
N GLN A 255 -17.93 -29.00 3.07
CA GLN A 255 -19.31 -28.64 3.41
C GLN A 255 -19.52 -28.44 4.92
N ALA A 256 -18.97 -29.34 5.74
CA ALA A 256 -19.02 -29.27 7.20
C ALA A 256 -18.53 -27.92 7.76
N VAL A 257 -17.45 -27.37 7.18
CA VAL A 257 -16.83 -26.11 7.61
C VAL A 257 -17.48 -24.89 6.96
N ILE A 258 -18.01 -25.05 5.75
CA ILE A 258 -18.83 -24.04 5.08
C ILE A 258 -20.10 -23.76 5.91
N ASP A 259 -20.75 -24.82 6.40
CA ASP A 259 -21.97 -24.74 7.20
C ASP A 259 -21.68 -24.25 8.62
N ASN A 260 -20.62 -24.77 9.24
CA ASN A 260 -20.20 -24.36 10.57
C ASN A 260 -18.66 -24.21 10.66
N PRO A 261 -18.12 -22.97 10.70
CA PRO A 261 -16.68 -22.73 10.79
C PRO A 261 -15.98 -23.39 11.99
N ASP A 262 -16.69 -23.64 13.10
CA ASP A 262 -16.12 -24.31 14.28
C ASP A 262 -15.73 -25.77 13.99
N GLN A 263 -16.23 -26.34 12.89
CA GLN A 263 -15.85 -27.67 12.43
C GLN A 263 -14.54 -27.71 11.64
N ALA A 264 -13.75 -26.62 11.63
CA ALA A 264 -12.46 -26.53 10.93
C ALA A 264 -11.53 -27.71 11.26
N SER A 265 -11.59 -28.20 12.49
CA SER A 265 -10.83 -29.36 12.97
C SER A 265 -11.23 -30.69 12.33
N SER A 266 -12.35 -30.78 11.61
CA SER A 266 -12.78 -32.00 10.90
C SER A 266 -12.08 -32.20 9.56
N ILE A 267 -11.50 -31.15 8.99
CA ILE A 267 -10.84 -31.18 7.68
C ILE A 267 -9.35 -31.45 7.85
N ARG A 268 -8.84 -32.54 7.26
CA ARG A 268 -7.42 -32.92 7.36
C ARG A 268 -6.47 -31.85 6.81
N LEU A 269 -6.85 -31.16 5.73
CA LEU A 269 -6.10 -30.03 5.18
C LEU A 269 -5.83 -28.97 6.26
N LEU A 270 -6.86 -28.61 7.02
CA LEU A 270 -6.78 -27.61 8.07
C LEU A 270 -6.12 -28.13 9.35
N GLN A 271 -5.70 -29.39 9.42
CA GLN A 271 -4.89 -29.93 10.51
C GLN A 271 -3.38 -29.91 10.21
N CYS A 272 -2.98 -29.59 8.98
CA CYS A 272 -1.57 -29.56 8.57
C CYS A 272 -0.81 -28.41 9.25
N GLU A 273 0.21 -28.72 10.06
CA GLU A 273 0.99 -27.71 10.80
C GLU A 273 1.82 -26.80 9.90
N ASP A 274 2.22 -27.29 8.74
CA ASP A 274 2.96 -26.51 7.76
C ASP A 274 2.09 -25.46 7.05
N LEU A 275 0.76 -25.57 7.15
CA LEU A 275 -0.18 -24.64 6.55
C LEU A 275 -0.39 -23.41 7.43
N MET A 276 -0.03 -22.24 6.90
CA MET A 276 -0.26 -20.95 7.53
C MET A 276 -1.68 -20.48 7.28
N TYR A 277 -2.10 -20.39 6.01
CA TYR A 277 -3.42 -19.89 5.60
C TYR A 277 -3.98 -20.68 4.41
N VAL A 278 -5.31 -20.81 4.38
CA VAL A 278 -6.06 -21.14 3.16
C VAL A 278 -6.83 -19.91 2.74
N ARG A 279 -6.62 -19.45 1.51
CA ARG A 279 -7.19 -18.23 0.96
C ARG A 279 -7.96 -18.53 -0.33
N PRO A 280 -8.97 -17.71 -0.70
CA PRO A 280 -9.43 -17.67 -2.08
C PRO A 280 -8.23 -17.45 -3.00
N ILE A 281 -8.28 -17.97 -4.22
CA ILE A 281 -7.37 -17.46 -5.26
C ILE A 281 -7.65 -15.97 -5.39
N GLY A 282 -6.64 -15.10 -5.29
CA GLY A 282 -6.84 -13.65 -5.32
C GLY A 282 -7.73 -13.23 -6.48
N GLN A 283 -9.00 -12.96 -6.18
CA GLN A 283 -10.01 -12.65 -7.18
C GLN A 283 -9.95 -11.14 -7.38
N CYS A 284 -8.99 -10.75 -8.18
CA CYS A 284 -9.11 -9.51 -8.90
C CYS A 284 -10.21 -9.76 -9.93
N SER A 285 -11.33 -9.07 -9.81
CA SER A 285 -12.42 -9.16 -10.78
C SER A 285 -12.83 -7.77 -11.18
N ILE A 286 -12.92 -7.58 -12.49
CA ILE A 286 -13.26 -6.30 -13.09
C ILE A 286 -14.47 -6.51 -13.99
N PRO A 287 -15.60 -5.84 -13.70
CA PRO A 287 -16.79 -5.94 -14.53
C PRO A 287 -16.49 -5.58 -15.99
N GLY A 288 -16.93 -6.44 -16.91
CA GLY A 288 -16.88 -6.18 -18.35
C GLY A 288 -17.76 -5.00 -18.77
N SER A 289 -17.58 -4.54 -20.00
CA SER A 289 -18.40 -3.48 -20.60
C SER A 289 -19.66 -4.06 -21.25
N ASP A 290 -20.85 -3.63 -20.80
CA ASP A 290 -22.12 -3.92 -21.47
C ASP A 290 -22.34 -3.03 -22.73
N ASP A 291 -23.27 -3.42 -23.60
CA ASP A 291 -23.68 -2.70 -24.82
C ASP A 291 -24.57 -1.48 -24.52
N THR A 292 -24.05 -0.54 -23.74
CA THR A 292 -24.66 0.79 -23.63
C THR A 292 -24.21 1.66 -24.81
N GLU A 293 -25.17 2.27 -25.51
CA GLU A 293 -24.88 3.27 -26.54
C GLU A 293 -24.19 4.47 -25.89
N THR A 294 -22.98 4.76 -26.36
CA THR A 294 -22.17 5.90 -25.92
C THR A 294 -21.67 6.68 -27.13
N THR A 295 -21.49 7.98 -26.96
CA THR A 295 -21.02 8.86 -28.04
C THR A 295 -19.55 8.59 -28.35
N PRO A 296 -19.20 8.12 -29.57
CA PRO A 296 -17.81 7.91 -29.96
C PRO A 296 -17.07 9.25 -30.11
N LEU A 297 -15.75 9.21 -30.23
CA LEU A 297 -15.00 10.40 -30.62
C LEU A 297 -15.31 10.79 -32.07
N THR A 298 -15.44 12.10 -32.29
CA THR A 298 -15.53 12.71 -33.61
C THR A 298 -14.21 12.55 -34.39
N ASN A 299 -14.27 12.69 -35.71
CA ASN A 299 -13.06 12.64 -36.54
C ASN A 299 -12.10 13.81 -36.24
N GLU A 300 -12.62 14.96 -35.81
CA GLU A 300 -11.81 16.13 -35.43
C GLU A 300 -11.04 15.86 -34.12
N GLU A 301 -11.70 15.32 -33.10
CA GLU A 301 -11.05 14.92 -31.84
C GLU A 301 -9.95 13.86 -32.08
N LEU A 302 -10.17 12.93 -33.01
CA LEU A 302 -9.17 11.94 -33.41
C LEU A 302 -8.00 12.57 -34.19
N ALA A 303 -8.26 13.54 -35.08
CA ALA A 303 -7.22 14.20 -35.86
C ALA A 303 -6.23 14.98 -34.97
N MET A 304 -6.69 15.51 -33.84
CA MET A 304 -5.83 16.15 -32.83
C MET A 304 -4.92 15.16 -32.08
N LYS A 305 -5.16 13.84 -32.22
CA LYS A 305 -4.45 12.76 -31.49
C LYS A 305 -3.54 11.91 -32.38
N THR A 306 -2.94 12.52 -33.40
CA THR A 306 -2.17 11.84 -34.47
C THR A 306 -0.69 11.64 -34.17
N LYS A 307 -0.08 12.43 -33.27
CA LYS A 307 1.35 12.29 -32.96
C LYS A 307 1.64 10.94 -32.31
N LEU A 308 2.35 10.06 -33.02
CA LEU A 308 2.75 8.75 -32.53
C LEU A 308 3.88 8.87 -31.50
N PRO A 309 3.93 7.94 -30.54
CA PRO A 309 5.04 7.88 -29.61
C PRO A 309 6.30 7.33 -30.28
N ASP A 310 7.47 7.65 -29.74
CA ASP A 310 8.77 7.18 -30.20
C ASP A 310 9.68 6.84 -29.01
N GLY A 311 10.67 5.97 -29.24
CA GLY A 311 11.59 5.46 -28.22
C GLY A 311 11.06 4.26 -27.42
N ASP A 312 11.79 3.92 -26.36
CA ASP A 312 11.49 2.75 -25.52
C ASP A 312 10.45 3.06 -24.43
N PRO A 313 9.62 2.07 -24.03
CA PRO A 313 8.63 2.27 -22.98
C PRO A 313 9.31 2.51 -21.62
N VAL A 314 8.84 3.52 -20.88
CA VAL A 314 9.25 3.76 -19.48
C VAL A 314 8.16 3.38 -18.46
N VAL A 315 6.94 3.14 -18.95
CA VAL A 315 5.78 2.70 -18.19
C VAL A 315 5.37 1.31 -18.64
N ALA A 316 5.15 0.41 -17.68
CA ALA A 316 4.51 -0.88 -17.90
C ALA A 316 3.11 -0.91 -17.29
N LEU A 317 2.14 -1.46 -18.02
CA LEU A 317 0.79 -1.76 -17.56
C LEU A 317 0.66 -3.26 -17.33
N LEU A 318 0.46 -3.68 -16.07
CA LEU A 318 0.11 -5.05 -15.72
C LEU A 318 -1.41 -5.12 -15.48
N ASP A 319 -2.16 -5.55 -16.49
CA ASP A 319 -3.63 -5.48 -16.48
C ASP A 319 -4.24 -6.52 -17.46
N GLY A 320 -5.51 -6.40 -17.84
CA GLY A 320 -6.10 -7.13 -18.96
C GLY A 320 -5.50 -6.73 -20.30
N LEU A 321 -5.74 -7.55 -21.33
CA LEU A 321 -5.20 -7.32 -22.67
C LEU A 321 -5.85 -6.07 -23.32
N PRO A 322 -5.08 -5.03 -23.70
CA PRO A 322 -5.64 -3.87 -24.38
C PRO A 322 -6.08 -4.18 -25.82
N LEU A 323 -7.12 -3.51 -26.29
CA LEU A 323 -7.56 -3.54 -27.69
C LEU A 323 -6.67 -2.62 -28.53
N THR A 324 -5.52 -3.13 -28.96
CA THR A 324 -4.52 -2.39 -29.78
C THR A 324 -5.06 -1.91 -31.12
N GLY A 325 -6.12 -2.52 -31.65
CA GLY A 325 -6.81 -2.09 -32.86
C GLY A 325 -7.67 -0.82 -32.71
N HIS A 326 -7.95 -0.36 -31.48
CA HIS A 326 -8.73 0.86 -31.26
C HIS A 326 -7.99 2.08 -31.83
N LYS A 327 -8.70 3.02 -32.48
CA LYS A 327 -8.08 4.18 -33.17
C LYS A 327 -7.20 5.05 -32.27
N LEU A 328 -7.51 5.10 -30.97
CA LEU A 328 -6.68 5.80 -29.99
C LEU A 328 -5.42 5.02 -29.58
N LEU A 329 -5.41 3.69 -29.65
CA LEU A 329 -4.32 2.87 -29.09
C LEU A 329 -3.40 2.26 -30.16
N GLN A 330 -3.82 2.30 -31.42
CA GLN A 330 -3.06 1.79 -32.55
C GLN A 330 -1.65 2.40 -32.59
N GLN A 331 -0.63 1.53 -32.68
CA GLN A 331 0.80 1.90 -32.71
C GLN A 331 1.31 2.66 -31.49
N ARG A 332 0.65 2.53 -30.32
CA ARG A 332 1.10 3.16 -29.06
C ARG A 332 1.48 2.19 -27.97
N ILE A 333 1.10 0.92 -28.12
CA ILE A 333 1.26 -0.10 -27.11
C ILE A 333 2.14 -1.22 -27.65
N VAL A 334 3.18 -1.55 -26.89
CA VAL A 334 3.99 -2.75 -27.08
C VAL A 334 3.40 -3.84 -26.18
N VAL A 335 2.71 -4.81 -26.78
CA VAL A 335 2.12 -5.94 -26.04
C VAL A 335 3.12 -7.08 -25.98
N ASP A 336 3.35 -7.59 -24.77
CA ASP A 336 4.18 -8.76 -24.50
C ASP A 336 3.32 -9.80 -23.78
N ASP A 337 2.94 -10.86 -24.49
CA ASP A 337 1.99 -11.89 -24.02
C ASP A 337 2.58 -13.31 -24.13
N PRO A 338 3.63 -13.64 -23.35
CA PRO A 338 4.28 -14.94 -23.38
C PRO A 338 3.38 -16.10 -22.91
N ASP A 339 2.31 -15.82 -22.16
CA ASP A 339 1.34 -16.86 -21.74
C ASP A 339 0.20 -17.04 -22.77
N ASN A 340 0.21 -16.30 -23.89
CA ASN A 340 -0.77 -16.36 -24.98
C ASN A 340 -2.23 -16.15 -24.49
N TYR A 341 -2.43 -15.22 -23.55
CA TYR A 341 -3.76 -14.89 -23.03
C TYR A 341 -4.66 -14.28 -24.11
N GLU A 342 -4.09 -13.65 -25.13
CA GLU A 342 -4.82 -13.17 -26.31
C GLU A 342 -5.75 -14.22 -26.92
N SER A 343 -5.34 -15.50 -26.92
CA SER A 343 -6.16 -16.60 -27.44
C SER A 343 -7.47 -16.84 -26.69
N THR A 344 -7.58 -16.36 -25.44
CA THR A 344 -8.78 -16.50 -24.61
C THR A 344 -9.78 -15.35 -24.77
N TYR A 345 -9.30 -14.21 -25.27
CA TYR A 345 -10.06 -12.97 -25.40
C TYR A 345 -10.83 -12.87 -26.72
N GLN A 346 -12.10 -12.49 -26.63
CA GLN A 346 -12.78 -11.81 -27.73
C GLN A 346 -12.48 -10.31 -27.70
N ALA A 347 -12.61 -9.63 -28.84
CA ALA A 347 -12.29 -8.20 -28.95
C ALA A 347 -13.11 -7.34 -27.99
N HIS A 348 -14.39 -7.66 -27.78
CA HIS A 348 -15.27 -6.91 -26.87
C HIS A 348 -14.93 -7.14 -25.38
N GLU A 349 -14.19 -8.21 -25.07
CA GLU A 349 -13.80 -8.58 -23.71
C GLU A 349 -12.54 -7.84 -23.22
N ARG A 350 -11.83 -7.15 -24.12
CA ARG A 350 -10.60 -6.39 -23.84
C ARG A 350 -10.91 -5.02 -23.20
N ALA A 351 -11.61 -5.00 -22.06
CA ALA A 351 -12.25 -3.79 -21.53
C ALA A 351 -11.33 -2.95 -20.63
N HIS A 352 -10.95 -3.47 -19.47
CA HIS A 352 -10.23 -2.72 -18.44
C HIS A 352 -8.81 -2.34 -18.88
N GLY A 353 -8.08 -3.27 -19.50
CA GLY A 353 -6.77 -2.98 -20.08
C GLY A 353 -6.79 -1.84 -21.11
N THR A 354 -7.86 -1.78 -21.93
CA THR A 354 -8.09 -0.69 -22.90
C THR A 354 -8.36 0.64 -22.21
N ALA A 355 -9.20 0.65 -21.17
CA ALA A 355 -9.51 1.83 -20.40
C ALA A 355 -8.27 2.39 -19.68
N MET A 356 -7.48 1.53 -19.02
CA MET A 356 -6.26 1.93 -18.32
C MET A 356 -5.20 2.44 -19.30
N ALA A 357 -4.99 1.75 -20.42
CA ALA A 357 -4.09 2.20 -21.47
C ALA A 357 -4.51 3.56 -22.05
N SER A 358 -5.82 3.79 -22.22
CA SER A 358 -6.36 5.08 -22.66
C SER A 358 -6.02 6.21 -21.68
N LEU A 359 -6.24 6.00 -20.37
CA LEU A 359 -5.94 7.00 -19.35
C LEU A 359 -4.43 7.29 -19.24
N ILE A 360 -3.59 6.27 -19.35
CA ILE A 360 -2.13 6.46 -19.35
C ILE A 360 -1.70 7.28 -20.57
N CYS A 361 -2.17 6.90 -21.75
CA CYS A 361 -1.80 7.54 -23.01
C CYS A 361 -2.37 8.97 -23.18
N TYR A 362 -3.57 9.24 -22.67
CA TYR A 362 -4.31 10.47 -23.00
C TYR A 362 -4.86 11.26 -21.81
N GLY A 363 -4.91 10.68 -20.61
CA GLY A 363 -5.70 11.24 -19.52
C GLY A 363 -7.20 11.09 -19.74
N ASP A 364 -8.00 11.91 -19.05
CA ASP A 364 -9.45 11.99 -19.24
C ASP A 364 -9.79 12.58 -20.61
N LEU A 365 -10.45 11.80 -21.48
CA LEU A 365 -10.84 12.26 -22.82
C LEU A 365 -11.92 13.35 -22.82
N ASN A 366 -12.50 13.69 -21.66
CA ASN A 366 -13.34 14.88 -21.52
C ASN A 366 -12.53 16.19 -21.57
N GLN A 367 -11.21 16.14 -21.38
CA GLN A 367 -10.35 17.32 -21.35
C GLN A 367 -9.37 17.34 -22.53
N PRO A 368 -9.00 18.53 -23.03
CA PRO A 368 -7.84 18.64 -23.91
C PRO A 368 -6.57 18.28 -23.12
N GLY A 369 -5.64 17.60 -23.77
CA GLY A 369 -4.38 17.22 -23.15
C GLY A 369 -3.40 16.66 -24.17
N ASP A 370 -2.11 16.78 -23.84
CA ASP A 370 -1.04 16.22 -24.64
C ASP A 370 -1.14 14.69 -24.71
N ASN A 371 -0.66 14.08 -25.79
CA ASN A 371 -0.58 12.63 -25.86
C ASN A 371 0.74 12.15 -25.25
N ALA A 372 0.76 10.93 -24.70
CA ALA A 372 2.01 10.30 -24.29
C ALA A 372 2.99 10.26 -25.47
N ARG A 373 4.24 10.67 -25.21
CA ARG A 373 5.30 10.79 -26.23
C ARG A 373 6.11 9.51 -26.42
N ILE A 374 5.93 8.55 -25.52
CA ILE A 374 6.64 7.27 -25.48
C ILE A 374 5.62 6.12 -25.49
N PRO A 375 5.99 4.93 -26.02
CA PRO A 375 5.09 3.80 -26.03
C PRO A 375 4.76 3.30 -24.62
N LEU A 376 3.61 2.67 -24.48
CA LEU A 376 3.22 1.93 -23.28
C LEU A 376 3.58 0.46 -23.45
N TYR A 377 4.34 -0.13 -22.53
CA TYR A 377 4.47 -1.59 -22.46
C TYR A 377 3.24 -2.16 -21.76
N ALA A 378 2.62 -3.20 -22.32
CA ALA A 378 1.47 -3.86 -21.73
C ALA A 378 1.72 -5.37 -21.59
N ARG A 379 1.51 -5.88 -20.38
CA ARG A 379 1.64 -7.29 -20.04
C ARG A 379 0.32 -7.81 -19.49
N PRO A 380 -0.41 -8.64 -20.25
CA PRO A 380 -1.65 -9.25 -19.78
C PRO A 380 -1.42 -10.12 -18.55
N ILE A 381 -2.18 -9.88 -17.48
CA ILE A 381 -2.24 -10.71 -16.27
C ILE A 381 -3.67 -11.15 -15.94
N LEU A 382 -4.66 -10.66 -16.69
CA LEU A 382 -6.07 -11.01 -16.55
C LEU A 382 -6.57 -11.79 -17.78
N GLN A 383 -7.67 -12.52 -17.60
CA GLN A 383 -8.44 -13.21 -18.64
C GLN A 383 -9.95 -13.03 -18.39
N PRO A 384 -10.79 -13.09 -19.44
CA PRO A 384 -12.23 -12.99 -19.27
C PRO A 384 -12.82 -14.27 -18.67
N ARG A 385 -13.57 -14.13 -17.58
CA ARG A 385 -14.46 -15.14 -17.01
C ARG A 385 -15.89 -14.83 -17.44
N ARG A 386 -16.47 -15.68 -18.29
CA ARG A 386 -17.83 -15.54 -18.82
C ARG A 386 -18.86 -16.10 -17.84
N GLY A 387 -19.86 -15.30 -17.48
CA GLY A 387 -21.03 -15.71 -16.71
C GLY A 387 -22.13 -16.28 -17.60
N PHE A 388 -23.14 -16.90 -16.98
CA PHE A 388 -24.27 -17.54 -17.69
C PHE A 388 -25.20 -16.55 -18.40
N ASN A 389 -25.16 -15.27 -18.02
CA ASN A 389 -26.02 -14.21 -18.55
C ASN A 389 -25.39 -13.43 -19.73
N GLY A 390 -24.28 -13.91 -20.27
CA GLY A 390 -23.53 -13.22 -21.33
C GLY A 390 -22.65 -12.07 -20.84
N GLN A 391 -22.67 -11.73 -19.55
CA GLN A 391 -21.69 -10.81 -18.95
C GLN A 391 -20.36 -11.54 -18.73
N PHE A 392 -19.28 -10.77 -18.69
CA PHE A 392 -17.95 -11.28 -18.36
C PHE A 392 -17.29 -10.39 -17.31
N GLN A 393 -16.26 -10.93 -16.65
CA GLN A 393 -15.37 -10.19 -15.77
C GLN A 393 -13.93 -10.52 -16.12
N GLU A 394 -13.04 -9.53 -16.13
CA GLU A 394 -11.61 -9.79 -16.30
C GLU A 394 -10.98 -10.13 -14.95
N ASN A 395 -10.42 -11.33 -14.83
CA ASN A 395 -9.87 -11.85 -13.59
C ASN A 395 -8.45 -12.40 -13.77
N ILE A 396 -7.66 -12.44 -12.70
CA ILE A 396 -6.44 -13.26 -12.71
C ILE A 396 -6.86 -14.72 -12.95
N PRO A 397 -6.23 -15.44 -13.89
CA PRO A 397 -6.58 -16.82 -14.19
C PRO A 397 -6.54 -17.71 -12.93
N GLU A 398 -7.57 -18.54 -12.77
CA GLU A 398 -7.72 -19.37 -11.58
C GLU A 398 -6.73 -20.56 -11.51
N ASP A 399 -5.89 -20.73 -12.52
CA ASP A 399 -4.83 -21.74 -12.58
C ASP A 399 -3.43 -21.17 -12.27
N VAL A 400 -3.34 -19.88 -11.91
CA VAL A 400 -2.08 -19.21 -11.58
C VAL A 400 -2.19 -18.48 -10.24
N LEU A 401 -1.10 -18.48 -9.47
CA LEU A 401 -1.00 -17.68 -8.24
C LEU A 401 -0.77 -16.20 -8.59
N PRO A 402 -1.54 -15.24 -8.04
CA PRO A 402 -1.34 -13.81 -8.29
C PRO A 402 0.09 -13.33 -8.02
N VAL A 403 0.71 -13.82 -6.94
CA VAL A 403 2.11 -13.48 -6.59
C VAL A 403 3.08 -14.01 -7.65
N ASP A 404 2.81 -15.19 -8.22
CA ASP A 404 3.68 -15.80 -9.23
C ASP A 404 3.62 -15.05 -10.56
N ILE A 405 2.42 -14.77 -11.10
CA ILE A 405 2.27 -14.08 -12.39
C ILE A 405 2.89 -12.68 -12.35
N ILE A 406 2.74 -11.95 -11.23
CA ILE A 406 3.35 -10.63 -11.05
C ILE A 406 4.87 -10.75 -10.95
N HIS A 407 5.39 -11.74 -10.21
CA HIS A 407 6.83 -11.97 -10.11
C HIS A 407 7.45 -12.27 -11.48
N ARG A 408 6.86 -13.18 -12.26
CA ARG A 408 7.32 -13.49 -13.62
C ARG A 408 7.22 -12.27 -14.55
N SER A 409 6.11 -11.54 -14.49
CA SER A 409 5.87 -10.35 -15.32
C SER A 409 6.91 -9.25 -15.07
N VAL A 410 7.23 -8.95 -13.81
CA VAL A 410 8.23 -7.91 -13.50
C VAL A 410 9.64 -8.40 -13.80
N ARG A 411 9.96 -9.67 -13.52
CA ARG A 411 11.28 -10.23 -13.87
C ARG A 411 11.53 -10.15 -15.38
N ARG A 412 10.54 -10.47 -16.21
CA ARG A 412 10.66 -10.42 -17.67
C ARG A 412 11.03 -9.03 -18.22
N LEU A 413 10.68 -7.95 -17.52
CA LEU A 413 11.09 -6.59 -17.91
C LEU A 413 12.61 -6.40 -17.86
N PHE A 414 13.29 -7.04 -16.91
CA PHE A 414 14.67 -6.70 -16.52
C PHE A 414 15.67 -7.86 -16.60
N ASP A 415 15.22 -9.09 -16.35
CA ASP A 415 16.02 -10.31 -16.42
C ASP A 415 15.79 -10.97 -17.80
N GLY A 416 16.86 -11.43 -18.45
CA GLY A 416 16.74 -12.32 -19.60
C GLY A 416 16.36 -13.74 -19.15
N GLU A 417 15.56 -14.44 -19.93
CA GLU A 417 15.08 -15.80 -19.63
C GLU A 417 15.18 -16.69 -20.86
N SER A 418 15.71 -17.91 -20.69
CA SER A 418 15.80 -18.93 -21.77
C SER A 418 16.48 -18.45 -23.05
N GLY A 419 17.42 -17.49 -22.94
CA GLY A 419 18.14 -16.90 -24.07
C GLY A 419 17.45 -15.68 -24.69
N GLU A 420 16.24 -15.31 -24.25
CA GLU A 420 15.60 -14.05 -24.61
C GLU A 420 16.16 -12.89 -23.78
N PRO A 421 16.42 -11.72 -24.38
CA PRO A 421 16.80 -10.52 -23.65
C PRO A 421 15.64 -9.99 -22.79
N PRO A 422 15.93 -9.11 -21.81
CA PRO A 422 14.89 -8.41 -21.06
C PRO A 422 13.90 -7.69 -21.99
N ALA A 423 12.61 -7.78 -21.71
CA ALA A 423 11.55 -7.30 -22.60
C ALA A 423 11.46 -5.76 -22.67
N ALA A 424 11.71 -5.06 -21.55
CA ALA A 424 11.63 -3.60 -21.50
C ALA A 424 12.44 -3.03 -20.30
N PRO A 425 13.79 -3.09 -20.35
CA PRO A 425 14.65 -2.72 -19.21
C PRO A 425 14.67 -1.21 -18.89
N THR A 426 14.12 -0.38 -19.78
CA THR A 426 13.94 1.07 -19.62
C THR A 426 12.76 1.43 -18.72
N VAL A 427 11.88 0.48 -18.41
CA VAL A 427 10.73 0.71 -17.53
C VAL A 427 11.21 1.15 -16.14
N ARG A 428 10.59 2.22 -15.63
CA ARG A 428 10.80 2.73 -14.27
C ARG A 428 9.50 2.89 -13.49
N ILE A 429 8.36 2.96 -14.19
CA ILE A 429 7.02 3.06 -13.59
C ILE A 429 6.21 1.82 -13.96
N ILE A 430 5.58 1.19 -12.98
CA ILE A 430 4.71 0.02 -13.21
C ILE A 430 3.32 0.34 -12.66
N ASN A 431 2.33 0.40 -13.55
CA ASN A 431 0.94 0.59 -13.21
C ASN A 431 0.29 -0.75 -12.86
N LEU A 432 -0.29 -0.83 -11.66
CA LEU A 432 -1.10 -1.95 -11.22
C LEU A 432 -2.46 -1.43 -10.70
N SER A 433 -3.41 -1.28 -11.62
CA SER A 433 -4.79 -0.85 -11.35
C SER A 433 -5.69 -2.02 -10.91
N VAL A 434 -5.11 -2.96 -10.16
CA VAL A 434 -5.70 -4.26 -9.85
C VAL A 434 -5.46 -4.55 -8.36
N CYS A 435 -6.53 -4.92 -7.64
CA CYS A 435 -6.48 -5.30 -6.23
C CYS A 435 -7.28 -6.59 -5.97
N ASP A 436 -6.87 -7.33 -4.95
CA ASP A 436 -7.58 -8.50 -4.44
C ASP A 436 -8.70 -8.08 -3.48
N SER A 437 -9.95 -8.24 -3.93
CA SER A 437 -11.15 -7.87 -3.19
C SER A 437 -11.36 -8.70 -1.91
N TYR A 438 -10.77 -9.89 -1.82
CA TYR A 438 -10.87 -10.77 -0.66
C TYR A 438 -9.76 -10.55 0.36
N ARG A 439 -8.83 -9.62 0.09
CA ARG A 439 -7.67 -9.37 0.95
C ARG A 439 -7.60 -7.91 1.42
N PRO A 440 -8.55 -7.47 2.26
CA PRO A 440 -8.44 -6.20 2.95
C PRO A 440 -7.25 -6.20 3.90
N PHE A 441 -6.51 -5.10 3.94
CA PHE A 441 -5.39 -4.91 4.82
C PHE A 441 -5.88 -4.73 6.26
N LEU A 442 -5.54 -5.71 7.09
CA LEU A 442 -5.84 -5.68 8.53
C LEU A 442 -4.64 -5.16 9.32
N ARG A 443 -3.54 -5.93 9.31
CA ARG A 443 -2.32 -5.65 10.10
C ARG A 443 -1.05 -6.11 9.41
N GLU A 444 -1.11 -7.24 8.69
CA GLU A 444 0.04 -7.89 8.08
C GLU A 444 0.21 -7.51 6.60
N MET A 445 1.47 -7.37 6.19
CA MET A 445 1.81 -7.17 4.78
C MET A 445 1.46 -8.44 3.99
N SER A 446 0.63 -8.31 2.95
CA SER A 446 0.36 -9.43 2.05
C SER A 446 1.62 -9.92 1.34
N ALA A 447 1.63 -11.19 0.91
CA ALA A 447 2.69 -11.70 0.04
C ALA A 447 2.84 -10.86 -1.25
N TRP A 448 1.73 -10.32 -1.76
CA TRP A 448 1.75 -9.44 -2.93
C TRP A 448 2.42 -8.11 -2.64
N ALA A 449 2.07 -7.42 -1.54
CA ALA A 449 2.75 -6.19 -1.13
C ALA A 449 4.23 -6.43 -0.82
N ARG A 450 4.59 -7.55 -0.16
CA ARG A 450 5.98 -7.97 0.05
C ARG A 450 6.73 -8.15 -1.28
N LEU A 451 6.09 -8.75 -2.27
CA LEU A 451 6.64 -8.89 -3.62
C LEU A 451 6.91 -7.53 -4.26
N LEU A 452 5.92 -6.62 -4.26
CA LEU A 452 6.09 -5.29 -4.86
C LEU A 452 7.22 -4.51 -4.17
N ASP A 453 7.28 -4.54 -2.85
CA ASP A 453 8.31 -3.81 -2.10
C ASP A 453 9.72 -4.32 -2.38
N TRP A 454 9.90 -5.65 -2.45
CA TRP A 454 11.18 -6.25 -2.81
C TRP A 454 11.56 -5.96 -4.27
N LEU A 455 10.62 -6.05 -5.21
CA LEU A 455 10.87 -5.77 -6.62
C LEU A 455 11.18 -4.30 -6.87
N ALA A 456 10.51 -3.39 -6.15
CA ALA A 456 10.75 -1.95 -6.22
C ALA A 456 12.21 -1.64 -5.89
N TRP A 457 12.70 -2.22 -4.80
CA TRP A 457 14.10 -2.10 -4.40
C TRP A 457 15.05 -2.80 -5.39
N LYS A 458 14.76 -4.06 -5.76
CA LYS A 458 15.64 -4.87 -6.62
C LYS A 458 15.88 -4.23 -7.99
N TYR A 459 14.84 -3.71 -8.62
CA TYR A 459 14.89 -3.18 -9.98
C TYR A 459 14.90 -1.66 -10.05
N ASN A 460 14.87 -0.98 -8.91
CA ASN A 460 14.71 0.47 -8.82
C ASN A 460 13.55 0.97 -9.69
N VAL A 461 12.35 0.50 -9.35
CA VAL A 461 11.09 0.85 -10.04
C VAL A 461 10.06 1.38 -9.06
N LEU A 462 9.18 2.26 -9.54
CA LEU A 462 8.04 2.75 -8.77
C LEU A 462 6.76 2.03 -9.22
N PHE A 463 6.19 1.25 -8.32
CA PHE A 463 4.83 0.75 -8.49
C PHE A 463 3.82 1.83 -8.12
N ILE A 464 2.86 2.07 -9.01
CA ILE A 464 1.67 2.88 -8.78
C ILE A 464 0.51 1.90 -8.62
N VAL A 465 -0.05 1.82 -7.42
CA VAL A 465 -1.03 0.80 -7.05
C VAL A 465 -2.35 1.45 -6.64
N SER A 466 -3.46 0.82 -7.00
CA SER A 466 -4.78 1.24 -6.54
C SER A 466 -4.95 0.98 -5.04
N SER A 467 -5.70 1.85 -4.34
CA SER A 467 -6.10 1.59 -2.94
C SER A 467 -7.20 0.53 -2.81
N GLY A 468 -7.97 0.31 -3.88
CA GLY A 468 -9.12 -0.60 -3.91
C GLY A 468 -10.48 0.10 -3.84
N ASN A 469 -11.51 -0.56 -4.36
CA ASN A 469 -12.89 -0.06 -4.38
C ASN A 469 -13.80 -0.95 -3.51
N HIS A 470 -14.65 -0.33 -2.69
CA HIS A 470 -15.67 -0.97 -1.87
C HIS A 470 -17.06 -0.66 -2.43
N GLY A 471 -17.71 -1.68 -2.99
CA GLY A 471 -19.00 -1.57 -3.68
C GLY A 471 -20.25 -1.79 -2.81
N HIS A 472 -20.08 -2.10 -1.51
CA HIS A 472 -21.21 -2.38 -0.63
C HIS A 472 -21.96 -1.11 -0.20
N ASN A 473 -23.25 -1.29 0.09
CA ASN A 473 -24.18 -0.22 0.44
C ASN A 473 -23.70 0.61 1.64
N ILE A 474 -24.12 1.87 1.66
CA ILE A 474 -23.82 2.82 2.73
C ILE A 474 -25.10 3.02 3.55
N GLU A 475 -25.14 2.45 4.74
CA GLU A 475 -26.24 2.68 5.68
C GLU A 475 -26.00 3.96 6.48
N LEU A 476 -26.97 4.88 6.46
CA LEU A 476 -26.91 6.12 7.23
C LEU A 476 -27.51 5.88 8.62
N SER A 477 -26.72 5.35 9.56
CA SER A 477 -27.17 4.90 10.90
C SER A 477 -27.99 5.92 11.70
N ASN A 478 -27.81 7.22 11.43
CA ASN A 478 -28.48 8.32 12.15
C ASN A 478 -29.54 9.05 11.31
N VAL A 479 -29.87 8.54 10.12
CA VAL A 479 -30.85 9.16 9.22
C VAL A 479 -31.92 8.13 8.87
N SER A 480 -33.14 8.39 9.35
CA SER A 480 -34.29 7.56 8.98
C SER A 480 -34.60 7.72 7.49
N ARG A 481 -35.12 6.67 6.87
CA ARG A 481 -35.54 6.73 5.46
C ARG A 481 -36.56 7.85 5.21
N ALA A 482 -37.51 8.03 6.13
CA ALA A 482 -38.58 9.03 6.01
C ALA A 482 -38.07 10.48 6.01
N THR A 483 -36.93 10.74 6.65
CA THR A 483 -36.35 12.08 6.76
C THR A 483 -35.30 12.39 5.69
N PHE A 484 -34.84 11.37 4.96
CA PHE A 484 -33.70 11.49 4.04
C PHE A 484 -33.97 12.48 2.89
N GLU A 485 -35.16 12.45 2.29
CA GLU A 485 -35.54 13.35 1.20
C GLU A 485 -35.58 14.83 1.64
N GLY A 486 -35.78 15.09 2.93
CA GLY A 486 -35.86 16.45 3.49
C GLY A 486 -34.50 17.06 3.87
N LEU A 487 -33.41 16.31 3.76
CA LEU A 487 -32.07 16.82 4.10
C LEU A 487 -31.55 17.78 3.03
N SER A 488 -30.88 18.84 3.48
CA SER A 488 -30.07 19.68 2.59
C SER A 488 -28.86 18.91 2.04
N GLU A 489 -28.25 19.43 0.97
CA GLU A 489 -27.06 18.82 0.36
C GLU A 489 -25.90 18.68 1.37
N VAL A 490 -25.73 19.67 2.26
CA VAL A 490 -24.67 19.67 3.28
C VAL A 490 -24.96 18.67 4.40
N GLU A 491 -26.21 18.57 4.86
CA GLU A 491 -26.59 17.57 5.88
C GLU A 491 -26.42 16.14 5.35
N ARG A 492 -26.76 15.92 4.08
CA ARG A 492 -26.56 14.63 3.40
C ARG A 492 -25.08 14.30 3.23
N GLU A 493 -24.26 15.25 2.79
CA GLU A 493 -22.80 15.11 2.70
C GLU A 493 -22.19 14.71 4.06
N ASN A 494 -22.57 15.39 5.14
CA ASN A 494 -22.11 15.09 6.50
C ASN A 494 -22.55 13.69 6.97
N ALA A 495 -23.81 13.31 6.69
CA ALA A 495 -24.32 11.98 7.04
C ALA A 495 -23.56 10.86 6.31
N ILE A 496 -23.24 11.07 5.03
CA ILE A 496 -22.47 10.11 4.22
C ILE A 496 -21.03 10.00 4.73
N ILE A 497 -20.35 11.13 4.98
CA ILE A 497 -18.98 11.13 5.53
C ILE A 497 -18.94 10.38 6.88
N LYS A 498 -19.94 10.61 7.74
CA LYS A 498 -20.04 9.91 9.03
C LYS A 498 -20.26 8.41 8.86
N ALA A 499 -21.17 8.00 7.98
CA ALA A 499 -21.43 6.58 7.69
C ALA A 499 -20.18 5.87 7.14
N LEU A 500 -19.47 6.51 6.20
CA LEU A 500 -18.22 5.98 5.65
C LEU A 500 -17.13 5.85 6.73
N ALA A 501 -17.04 6.83 7.64
CA ALA A 501 -16.07 6.80 8.73
C ALA A 501 -16.38 5.69 9.75
N GLU A 502 -17.65 5.50 10.11
CA GLU A 502 -18.13 4.42 10.99
C GLU A 502 -17.84 3.02 10.39
N ASP A 503 -17.95 2.88 9.07
CA ASP A 503 -17.71 1.64 8.33
C ASP A 503 -16.24 1.41 7.89
N THR A 504 -15.28 2.20 8.43
CA THR A 504 -13.86 2.12 8.06
C THR A 504 -13.27 0.70 8.20
N ARG A 505 -13.80 -0.11 9.13
CA ARG A 505 -13.34 -1.50 9.32
C ARG A 505 -13.55 -2.37 8.08
N ASN A 506 -14.64 -2.13 7.33
CA ASN A 506 -14.98 -2.89 6.13
C ASN A 506 -14.51 -2.21 4.84
N ARG A 507 -13.89 -1.01 4.96
CA ARG A 507 -13.42 -0.20 3.84
C ARG A 507 -11.90 -0.09 3.79
N ARG A 508 -11.17 -1.06 4.34
CA ARG A 508 -9.69 -1.04 4.39
C ARG A 508 -9.07 -1.11 3.00
N LEU A 509 -7.81 -0.68 2.88
CA LEU A 509 -6.98 -0.87 1.69
C LEU A 509 -7.08 -2.32 1.21
N LEU A 510 -7.20 -2.54 -0.10
CA LEU A 510 -7.16 -3.88 -0.68
C LEU A 510 -5.75 -4.21 -1.14
N SER A 511 -5.29 -5.44 -0.92
CA SER A 511 -3.97 -5.88 -1.37
C SER A 511 -3.80 -5.70 -2.88
N PRO A 512 -2.66 -5.14 -3.36
CA PRO A 512 -1.43 -4.82 -2.62
C PRO A 512 -1.31 -3.34 -2.18
N GLY A 513 -2.42 -2.62 -2.00
CA GLY A 513 -2.46 -1.20 -1.66
C GLY A 513 -1.77 -0.81 -0.35
N GLU A 514 -1.47 -1.77 0.54
CA GLU A 514 -0.68 -1.58 1.75
C GLU A 514 0.84 -1.53 1.53
N SER A 515 1.31 -1.78 0.29
CA SER A 515 2.73 -1.73 -0.10
C SER A 515 3.46 -0.52 0.45
N LEU A 516 4.65 -0.75 1.02
CA LEU A 516 5.44 0.27 1.71
C LEU A 516 6.15 1.21 0.74
N ASN A 517 6.69 0.69 -0.35
CA ASN A 517 7.52 1.36 -1.35
C ASN A 517 6.70 1.92 -2.51
N SER A 518 5.52 1.35 -2.79
CA SER A 518 4.61 1.85 -3.82
C SER A 518 3.99 3.20 -3.46
N ILE A 519 3.52 3.94 -4.47
CA ILE A 519 2.52 5.00 -4.29
C ILE A 519 1.14 4.35 -4.44
N THR A 520 0.38 4.34 -3.35
CA THR A 520 -1.00 3.87 -3.29
C THR A 520 -1.94 5.04 -3.57
N VAL A 521 -2.80 4.88 -4.57
CA VAL A 521 -3.63 5.96 -5.10
C VAL A 521 -5.09 5.75 -4.73
N GLY A 522 -5.67 6.73 -4.04
CA GLY A 522 -7.10 6.86 -3.82
C GLY A 522 -7.80 7.60 -4.96
N ALA A 523 -9.10 7.39 -5.10
CA ALA A 523 -9.92 8.09 -6.09
C ALA A 523 -10.61 9.29 -5.44
N SER A 524 -10.45 10.48 -5.99
CA SER A 524 -11.31 11.62 -5.66
C SER A 524 -12.59 11.58 -6.50
N HIS A 525 -13.69 12.04 -5.92
CA HIS A 525 -14.96 12.28 -6.59
C HIS A 525 -14.82 13.54 -7.47
N ALA A 526 -14.17 13.37 -8.62
CA ALA A 526 -13.89 14.45 -9.57
C ALA A 526 -13.72 13.89 -10.99
N ASP A 527 -14.21 14.64 -11.97
CA ASP A 527 -14.02 14.46 -13.41
C ASP A 527 -14.30 15.77 -14.14
N ALA A 528 -14.12 15.79 -15.47
CA ALA A 528 -14.59 16.87 -16.34
C ALA A 528 -15.79 16.46 -17.21
N ALA A 529 -16.58 15.47 -16.77
CA ALA A 529 -17.74 15.04 -17.52
C ALA A 529 -18.90 16.04 -17.37
N PRO A 530 -19.85 16.05 -18.32
CA PRO A 530 -21.11 16.77 -18.13
C PRO A 530 -21.93 16.18 -16.96
N PRO A 531 -22.90 16.93 -16.40
CA PRO A 531 -23.84 16.43 -15.41
C PRO A 531 -24.58 15.15 -15.85
N PRO A 532 -25.05 14.31 -14.90
CA PRO A 532 -25.74 13.08 -15.24
C PRO A 532 -27.01 13.33 -16.05
N PRO A 533 -27.32 12.48 -17.06
CA PRO A 533 -28.56 12.59 -17.83
C PRO A 533 -29.79 12.03 -17.09
N ASN A 534 -29.60 11.22 -16.04
CA ASN A 534 -30.66 10.43 -15.41
C ASN A 534 -31.27 11.11 -14.17
N GLN A 535 -32.60 11.08 -14.07
CA GLN A 535 -33.35 11.46 -12.86
C GLN A 535 -33.25 10.34 -11.80
N GLY A 536 -32.93 10.67 -10.55
CA GLY A 536 -32.88 9.72 -9.41
C GLY A 536 -31.48 9.32 -8.92
N LEU A 537 -30.42 9.80 -9.57
CA LEU A 537 -29.06 9.70 -9.04
C LEU A 537 -28.80 10.82 -8.03
N ILE A 538 -28.17 10.47 -6.92
CA ILE A 538 -27.79 11.38 -5.84
C ILE A 538 -26.29 11.61 -5.93
N ASP A 539 -25.90 12.87 -6.05
CA ASP A 539 -24.50 13.27 -5.84
C ASP A 539 -24.21 13.21 -4.33
N PRO A 540 -23.29 12.35 -3.86
CA PRO A 540 -22.98 12.25 -2.44
C PRO A 540 -22.31 13.50 -1.88
N PHE A 541 -21.71 14.34 -2.73
CA PHE A 541 -20.91 15.47 -2.30
C PHE A 541 -21.33 16.76 -3.01
N SER A 542 -21.53 17.82 -2.23
CA SER A 542 -21.92 19.14 -2.75
C SER A 542 -20.81 19.83 -3.55
N ARG A 543 -19.55 19.37 -3.39
CA ARG A 543 -18.36 19.90 -4.06
C ARG A 543 -17.46 18.78 -4.57
N PRO A 544 -16.77 19.00 -5.71
CA PRO A 544 -15.80 18.04 -6.22
C PRO A 544 -14.56 17.96 -5.34
N GLY A 545 -13.84 16.85 -5.43
CA GLY A 545 -12.49 16.70 -4.88
C GLY A 545 -12.40 15.98 -3.52
N LEU A 546 -13.52 15.71 -2.85
CA LEU A 546 -13.54 14.78 -1.71
C LEU A 546 -13.22 13.35 -2.16
N PRO A 547 -12.70 12.47 -1.27
CA PRO A 547 -12.54 11.05 -1.57
C PRO A 547 -13.84 10.42 -2.07
N SER A 548 -13.75 9.63 -3.14
CA SER A 548 -14.88 8.89 -3.67
C SER A 548 -15.45 7.93 -2.63
N VAL A 549 -16.78 7.77 -2.60
CA VAL A 549 -17.48 6.89 -1.64
C VAL A 549 -17.08 5.41 -1.73
N VAL A 550 -16.47 5.00 -2.85
CA VAL A 550 -15.93 3.65 -3.05
C VAL A 550 -14.47 3.50 -2.64
N SER A 551 -13.72 4.60 -2.50
CA SER A 551 -12.27 4.54 -2.28
C SER A 551 -11.94 3.90 -0.94
N ALA A 552 -10.99 2.97 -0.92
CA ALA A 552 -10.52 2.37 0.32
C ALA A 552 -9.86 3.39 1.27
N HIS A 553 -10.00 3.13 2.56
CA HIS A 553 -9.49 3.92 3.68
C HIS A 553 -8.23 3.26 4.26
N GLY A 554 -7.35 4.11 4.77
CA GLY A 554 -6.20 3.71 5.56
C GLY A 554 -6.52 3.30 7.01
N PRO A 555 -5.49 3.26 7.86
CA PRO A 555 -4.10 3.56 7.54
C PRO A 555 -3.39 2.38 6.85
N GLY A 556 -2.16 2.60 6.41
CA GLY A 556 -1.27 1.54 5.95
C GLY A 556 -0.54 0.85 7.10
N TYR A 557 0.41 0.00 6.73
CA TYR A 557 1.26 -0.73 7.68
C TYR A 557 1.96 0.20 8.68
N ARG A 558 2.03 -0.21 9.95
CA ARG A 558 2.48 0.60 11.10
C ARG A 558 1.76 1.95 11.24
N ARG A 559 0.49 2.02 10.82
CA ARG A 559 -0.29 3.26 10.76
C ARG A 559 0.38 4.34 9.89
N ALA A 560 1.08 3.94 8.84
CA ALA A 560 1.56 4.88 7.82
C ALA A 560 0.38 5.53 7.09
N ILE A 561 0.61 6.72 6.55
CA ILE A 561 -0.40 7.44 5.77
C ILE A 561 -0.62 6.66 4.46
N LYS A 562 -1.84 6.17 4.26
CA LYS A 562 -2.31 5.51 3.04
C LYS A 562 -3.82 5.78 2.87
N PRO A 563 -4.35 5.86 1.63
CA PRO A 563 -3.58 5.99 0.38
C PRO A 563 -2.63 7.19 0.44
N ASP A 564 -1.53 7.16 -0.31
CA ASP A 564 -0.55 8.24 -0.25
C ASP A 564 -1.16 9.52 -0.85
N ILE A 565 -1.76 9.39 -2.03
CA ILE A 565 -2.29 10.53 -2.80
C ILE A 565 -3.66 10.23 -3.38
N PHE A 566 -4.37 11.29 -3.77
CA PHE A 566 -5.62 11.22 -4.54
C PHE A 566 -5.48 11.90 -5.90
N LEU A 567 -6.01 11.25 -6.93
CA LEU A 567 -6.25 11.84 -8.25
C LEU A 567 -7.72 11.68 -8.64
N PRO A 568 -8.22 12.44 -9.64
CA PRO A 568 -9.56 12.28 -10.18
C PRO A 568 -9.85 10.82 -10.51
N GLY A 569 -10.84 10.24 -9.85
CA GLY A 569 -11.28 8.88 -10.08
C GLY A 569 -12.58 8.79 -10.88
N GLY A 570 -13.22 9.91 -11.24
CA GLY A 570 -14.59 9.94 -11.72
C GLY A 570 -15.60 10.19 -10.60
N ARG A 571 -16.63 10.99 -10.87
CA ARG A 571 -17.72 11.26 -9.92
C ARG A 571 -18.62 10.04 -9.77
N GLN A 572 -18.61 9.46 -8.59
CA GLN A 572 -19.38 8.28 -8.20
C GLN A 572 -20.71 8.66 -7.55
N PHE A 573 -21.80 8.44 -8.29
CA PHE A 573 -23.16 8.70 -7.82
C PHE A 573 -23.71 7.49 -7.06
N VAL A 574 -24.71 7.75 -6.22
CA VAL A 574 -25.44 6.74 -5.45
C VAL A 574 -26.94 6.87 -5.71
N SER A 575 -27.74 5.88 -5.30
CA SER A 575 -29.19 6.02 -5.25
C SER A 575 -29.73 5.52 -3.91
N ASP A 576 -30.93 5.94 -3.53
CA ASP A 576 -31.63 5.30 -2.42
C ASP A 576 -31.95 3.84 -2.77
N LYS A 577 -31.80 2.95 -1.78
CA LYS A 577 -32.13 1.53 -1.90
C LYS A 577 -33.64 1.33 -1.84
N ILE A 578 -34.19 0.67 -2.85
CA ILE A 578 -35.64 0.39 -2.92
C ILE A 578 -36.01 -0.67 -1.87
N GLY A 579 -37.10 -0.44 -1.11
CA GLY A 579 -37.73 -1.45 -0.24
C GLY A 579 -37.85 -1.09 1.24
N ASN A 580 -38.90 -1.55 1.92
CA ASN A 580 -39.28 -1.07 3.26
C ASN A 580 -38.63 -1.83 4.43
N ALA A 581 -37.70 -2.75 4.15
CA ALA A 581 -37.10 -3.61 5.17
C ALA A 581 -36.00 -2.93 6.01
N HIS A 582 -35.55 -1.73 5.61
CA HIS A 582 -34.47 -1.00 6.25
C HIS A 582 -35.02 0.25 6.95
N PRO A 583 -34.90 0.38 8.29
CA PRO A 583 -35.42 1.55 9.02
C PRO A 583 -34.62 2.83 8.72
N ASN A 584 -33.33 2.67 8.40
CA ASN A 584 -32.41 3.74 8.05
C ASN A 584 -32.31 3.92 6.53
N ALA A 585 -32.00 5.14 6.09
CA ALA A 585 -31.67 5.39 4.69
C ALA A 585 -30.43 4.58 4.30
N THR A 586 -30.51 3.84 3.19
CA THR A 586 -29.42 2.99 2.70
C THR A 586 -29.13 3.35 1.26
N LEU A 587 -27.90 3.75 0.96
CA LEU A 587 -27.50 4.19 -0.37
C LEU A 587 -26.77 3.06 -1.11
N GLU A 588 -27.21 2.80 -2.34
CA GLU A 588 -26.56 1.86 -3.25
C GLU A 588 -25.58 2.59 -4.17
N ILE A 589 -24.39 2.01 -4.33
CA ILE A 589 -23.40 2.49 -5.30
C ILE A 589 -23.85 2.05 -6.70
N LYS A 590 -23.96 3.01 -7.64
CA LYS A 590 -24.37 2.72 -9.01
C LYS A 590 -23.18 2.71 -9.97
N ASP A 591 -23.03 1.63 -10.72
CA ASP A 591 -22.14 1.58 -11.89
C ASP A 591 -22.96 1.82 -13.16
N PHE A 592 -22.47 2.71 -14.02
CA PHE A 592 -23.10 3.06 -15.30
C PHE A 592 -22.05 3.60 -16.27
N LYS A 593 -22.16 3.32 -17.56
CA LYS A 593 -21.11 3.68 -18.54
C LYS A 593 -21.31 5.03 -19.24
N SER A 594 -22.32 5.79 -18.81
CA SER A 594 -22.65 7.15 -19.26
C SER A 594 -22.08 8.23 -18.32
N PRO A 595 -22.05 9.52 -18.72
CA PRO A 595 -21.61 10.60 -17.84
C PRO A 595 -22.41 10.66 -16.53
N PRO A 596 -21.81 11.11 -15.42
CA PRO A 596 -20.43 11.63 -15.28
C PRO A 596 -19.39 10.54 -15.03
N GLY A 597 -18.10 10.84 -15.15
CA GLY A 597 -16.98 9.90 -14.98
C GLY A 597 -15.78 10.26 -15.87
N LEU A 598 -14.70 9.51 -15.82
CA LEU A 598 -13.57 9.73 -16.74
C LEU A 598 -13.86 9.05 -18.08
N ARG A 599 -13.75 9.79 -19.18
CA ARG A 599 -14.01 9.29 -20.53
C ARG A 599 -12.77 8.55 -21.05
N VAL A 600 -12.96 7.30 -21.46
CA VAL A 600 -11.87 6.38 -21.84
C VAL A 600 -12.22 5.60 -23.11
N ALA A 601 -11.22 5.12 -23.84
CA ALA A 601 -11.42 4.17 -24.92
C ALA A 601 -12.03 2.86 -24.40
N SER A 602 -12.87 2.22 -25.22
CA SER A 602 -13.50 0.94 -24.91
C SER A 602 -13.67 0.12 -26.18
N PRO A 603 -13.69 -1.22 -26.09
CA PRO A 603 -14.13 -2.05 -27.20
C PRO A 603 -15.56 -1.69 -27.65
N GLY A 604 -15.74 -1.56 -28.97
CA GLY A 604 -17.04 -1.35 -29.60
C GLY A 604 -17.52 -2.58 -30.37
N ASN A 605 -18.72 -2.47 -30.93
CA ASN A 605 -19.26 -3.47 -31.84
C ASN A 605 -18.33 -3.68 -33.06
N PRO A 606 -18.38 -4.84 -33.74
CA PRO A 606 -17.58 -5.08 -34.94
C PRO A 606 -17.65 -3.91 -35.93
N GLY A 607 -16.50 -3.34 -36.29
CA GLY A 607 -16.37 -2.16 -37.17
C GLY A 607 -16.36 -0.80 -36.44
N GLN A 608 -16.77 -0.73 -35.18
CA GLN A 608 -16.72 0.49 -34.35
C GLN A 608 -15.39 0.59 -33.60
N MET A 609 -14.40 1.24 -34.21
CA MET A 609 -13.02 1.28 -33.71
C MET A 609 -12.69 2.52 -32.86
N ASN A 610 -13.67 3.35 -32.49
CA ASN A 610 -13.52 4.63 -31.78
C ASN A 610 -14.51 4.82 -30.63
N ARG A 611 -15.04 3.73 -30.06
CA ARG A 611 -16.00 3.80 -28.95
C ARG A 611 -15.31 4.29 -27.68
N THR A 612 -16.01 5.15 -26.94
CA THR A 612 -15.58 5.60 -25.61
C THR A 612 -16.68 5.38 -24.58
N ILE A 613 -16.31 5.17 -23.33
CA ILE A 613 -17.24 5.03 -22.19
C ILE A 613 -16.79 5.92 -21.03
N TYR A 614 -17.64 6.03 -20.01
CA TYR A 614 -17.31 6.70 -18.75
C TYR A 614 -17.05 5.66 -17.66
N THR A 615 -15.92 5.80 -16.96
CA THR A 615 -15.49 4.88 -15.91
C THR A 615 -15.16 5.63 -14.63
N ARG A 616 -15.16 4.89 -13.50
CA ARG A 616 -14.95 5.44 -12.16
C ARG A 616 -14.14 4.50 -11.29
N GLY A 617 -13.43 5.05 -10.31
CA GLY A 617 -12.77 4.30 -9.25
C GLY A 617 -11.27 4.52 -9.17
N THR A 618 -10.66 3.82 -8.22
CA THR A 618 -9.23 3.91 -7.89
C THR A 618 -8.31 3.44 -9.02
N SER A 619 -8.76 2.49 -9.86
CA SER A 619 -8.06 2.09 -11.09
C SER A 619 -7.79 3.26 -12.02
N ASN A 620 -8.77 4.16 -12.19
CA ASN A 620 -8.63 5.32 -13.05
C ASN A 620 -7.62 6.33 -12.50
N ALA A 621 -7.73 6.64 -11.20
CA ALA A 621 -6.80 7.53 -10.51
C ALA A 621 -5.36 6.99 -10.57
N THR A 622 -5.20 5.66 -10.45
CA THR A 622 -3.91 4.95 -10.59
C THR A 622 -3.31 5.15 -11.99
N ALA A 623 -4.12 4.96 -13.04
CA ALA A 623 -3.68 5.18 -14.43
C ALA A 623 -3.28 6.63 -14.71
N LEU A 624 -4.04 7.61 -14.20
CA LEU A 624 -3.67 9.03 -14.29
C LEU A 624 -2.39 9.34 -13.51
N THR A 625 -2.16 8.67 -12.39
CA THR A 625 -0.92 8.83 -11.61
C THR A 625 0.27 8.29 -12.37
N SER A 626 0.14 7.13 -13.02
CA SER A 626 1.20 6.54 -13.86
C SER A 626 1.56 7.43 -15.04
N ARG A 627 0.56 8.09 -15.65
CA ARG A 627 0.77 9.13 -16.66
C ARG A 627 1.57 10.32 -16.10
N GLY A 628 1.17 10.82 -14.93
CA GLY A 628 1.88 11.91 -14.25
C GLY A 628 3.33 11.54 -13.92
N ALA A 629 3.55 10.32 -13.42
CA ALA A 629 4.86 9.78 -13.11
C ALA A 629 5.76 9.70 -14.35
N ALA A 630 5.22 9.30 -15.50
CA ALA A 630 5.95 9.26 -16.77
C ALA A 630 6.38 10.68 -17.22
N ALA A 631 5.50 11.66 -17.08
CA ALA A 631 5.83 13.05 -17.38
C ALA A 631 6.95 13.56 -16.46
N LEU A 632 6.83 13.34 -15.14
CA LEU A 632 7.85 13.69 -14.15
C LEU A 632 9.19 13.02 -14.42
N LEU A 633 9.19 11.76 -14.84
CA LEU A 633 10.41 11.05 -15.22
C LEU A 633 11.10 11.69 -16.43
N GLY A 634 10.32 12.07 -17.45
CA GLY A 634 10.83 12.82 -18.60
C GLY A 634 11.47 14.14 -18.19
N PHE A 635 10.80 14.92 -17.33
CA PHE A 635 11.34 16.17 -16.80
C PHE A 635 12.64 15.96 -16.02
N ILE A 636 12.69 14.96 -15.12
CA ILE A 636 13.88 14.65 -14.33
C ILE A 636 15.07 14.24 -15.22
N GLY A 637 14.82 13.49 -16.30
CA GLY A 637 15.88 13.11 -17.25
C GLY A 637 16.56 14.30 -17.95
N GLU A 638 15.85 15.42 -18.09
CA GLU A 638 16.36 16.66 -18.67
C GLU A 638 17.07 17.56 -17.66
N LEU A 639 16.87 17.35 -16.35
CA LEU A 639 17.48 18.19 -15.31
C LEU A 639 19.01 18.02 -15.28
N ARG A 640 19.68 19.13 -15.00
CA ARG A 640 21.13 19.22 -14.77
C ARG A 640 21.37 19.88 -13.42
N ASP A 641 22.37 19.40 -12.70
CA ASP A 641 22.82 20.01 -11.45
C ASP A 641 23.57 21.33 -11.71
N ASN A 642 24.01 21.99 -10.63
CA ASN A 642 24.71 23.27 -10.72
C ASN A 642 26.10 23.17 -11.40
N ARG A 643 26.62 21.96 -11.61
CA ARG A 643 27.86 21.68 -12.36
C ARG A 643 27.56 21.33 -13.83
N GLY A 644 26.29 21.35 -14.24
CA GLY A 644 25.84 20.93 -15.57
C GLY A 644 25.76 19.42 -15.77
N GLN A 645 25.91 18.62 -14.70
CA GLN A 645 25.85 17.16 -14.76
C GLN A 645 24.39 16.67 -14.69
N PRO A 646 24.02 15.60 -15.41
CA PRO A 646 22.70 15.01 -15.30
C PRO A 646 22.47 14.43 -13.89
N VAL A 647 21.22 14.51 -13.43
CA VAL A 647 20.79 13.82 -12.20
C VAL A 647 21.01 12.32 -12.37
N LEU A 648 21.62 11.68 -11.36
CA LEU A 648 21.93 10.24 -11.39
C LEU A 648 20.66 9.41 -11.62
N GLU A 649 20.68 8.53 -12.62
CA GLU A 649 19.53 7.70 -13.01
C GLU A 649 18.96 6.88 -11.85
N LYS A 650 19.83 6.40 -10.95
CA LYS A 650 19.42 5.65 -9.75
C LYS A 650 18.49 6.44 -8.82
N ASN A 651 18.54 7.77 -8.84
CA ASN A 651 17.70 8.64 -8.02
C ASN A 651 16.41 9.08 -8.71
N HIS A 652 16.22 8.82 -10.01
CA HIS A 652 15.05 9.30 -10.75
C HIS A 652 13.74 8.79 -10.14
N VAL A 653 13.68 7.51 -9.79
CA VAL A 653 12.48 6.87 -9.24
C VAL A 653 12.07 7.46 -7.90
N VAL A 654 13.02 7.68 -7.00
CA VAL A 654 12.75 8.29 -5.68
C VAL A 654 12.42 9.78 -5.78
N LEU A 655 12.95 10.49 -6.79
CA LEU A 655 12.57 11.87 -7.09
C LEU A 655 11.16 11.97 -7.66
N VAL A 656 10.78 11.09 -8.61
CA VAL A 656 9.39 10.99 -9.10
C VAL A 656 8.44 10.72 -7.93
N LYS A 657 8.79 9.75 -7.08
CA LYS A 657 8.01 9.42 -5.88
C LYS A 657 7.83 10.62 -4.95
N ALA A 658 8.90 11.40 -4.71
CA ALA A 658 8.82 12.62 -3.91
C ALA A 658 7.90 13.66 -4.57
N LEU A 659 8.04 13.91 -5.86
CA LEU A 659 7.28 14.92 -6.60
C LEU A 659 5.78 14.60 -6.69
N LEU A 660 5.41 13.33 -6.88
CA LEU A 660 4.00 12.90 -6.88
C LEU A 660 3.28 13.27 -5.58
N VAL A 661 3.97 13.20 -4.44
CA VAL A 661 3.44 13.59 -3.13
C VAL A 661 3.65 15.08 -2.84
N HIS A 662 4.66 15.71 -3.43
CA HIS A 662 5.06 17.08 -3.08
C HIS A 662 3.96 18.13 -3.32
N GLY A 663 3.14 17.94 -4.35
CA GLY A 663 2.06 18.85 -4.73
C GLY A 663 0.75 18.61 -3.98
N THR A 664 0.70 17.71 -2.99
CA THR A 664 -0.56 17.35 -2.35
C THR A 664 -1.08 18.41 -1.40
N THR A 665 -2.40 18.52 -1.31
CA THR A 665 -3.09 19.40 -0.36
C THR A 665 -4.37 18.73 0.15
N TRP A 666 -4.74 19.00 1.40
CA TRP A 666 -6.08 18.64 1.89
C TRP A 666 -7.14 19.64 1.41
N ALA A 667 -6.73 20.83 0.93
CA ALA A 667 -7.60 21.90 0.45
C ALA A 667 -8.83 22.10 1.36
N GLU A 668 -10.02 22.23 0.79
CA GLU A 668 -11.28 22.37 1.54
C GLU A 668 -11.73 21.06 2.22
N SER A 669 -11.08 19.93 1.95
CA SER A 669 -11.49 18.62 2.50
C SER A 669 -11.27 18.55 4.01
N GLU A 670 -10.23 19.21 4.54
CA GLU A 670 -9.95 19.25 5.99
C GLU A 670 -11.16 19.82 6.75
N ASP A 671 -11.65 20.99 6.34
CA ASP A 671 -12.78 21.68 6.99
C ASP A 671 -14.07 20.85 6.95
N ARG A 672 -14.31 20.10 5.87
CA ARG A 672 -15.50 19.25 5.71
C ARG A 672 -15.46 18.05 6.64
N TYR A 673 -14.33 17.33 6.65
CA TYR A 673 -14.18 16.20 7.55
C TYR A 673 -14.10 16.67 9.02
N GLU A 674 -13.53 17.85 9.31
CA GLU A 674 -13.60 18.46 10.64
C GLU A 674 -15.04 18.69 11.07
N THR A 675 -15.85 19.32 10.21
CA THR A 675 -17.26 19.60 10.49
C THR A 675 -18.06 18.31 10.73
N ALA A 676 -17.78 17.25 9.97
CA ALA A 676 -18.53 15.99 10.06
C ALA A 676 -18.07 15.07 11.20
N LEU A 677 -16.78 15.04 11.53
CA LEU A 677 -16.18 13.98 12.37
C LEU A 677 -15.42 14.47 13.61
N LYS A 678 -15.10 15.77 13.73
CA LYS A 678 -14.30 16.27 14.86
C LYS A 678 -15.14 16.38 16.11
N THR A 679 -14.66 15.79 17.20
CA THR A 679 -15.30 15.83 18.51
C THR A 679 -14.30 16.29 19.57
N PRO A 680 -14.75 16.73 20.76
CA PRO A 680 -13.84 17.07 21.86
C PRO A 680 -12.87 15.93 22.23
N GLU A 681 -13.31 14.68 22.11
CA GLU A 681 -12.54 13.49 22.48
C GLU A 681 -11.41 13.19 21.50
N ASN A 682 -11.62 13.40 20.19
CA ASN A 682 -10.65 13.07 19.15
C ASN A 682 -9.78 14.26 18.69
N SER A 683 -10.10 15.48 19.11
CA SER A 683 -9.46 16.74 18.67
C SER A 683 -7.93 16.71 18.69
N ARG A 684 -7.32 16.12 19.73
CA ARG A 684 -5.85 16.05 19.89
C ARG A 684 -5.15 15.16 18.86
N THR A 685 -5.84 14.16 18.33
CA THR A 685 -5.29 13.17 17.37
C THR A 685 -6.01 13.25 16.02
N PHE A 686 -6.79 14.32 15.80
CA PHE A 686 -7.71 14.40 14.66
C PHE A 686 -6.98 14.37 13.32
N LYS A 687 -5.81 15.02 13.20
CA LYS A 687 -4.99 14.98 11.99
C LYS A 687 -4.47 13.58 11.64
N GLU A 688 -4.13 12.77 12.64
CA GLU A 688 -3.77 11.36 12.42
C GLU A 688 -4.99 10.53 11.97
N TYR A 689 -6.18 10.88 12.47
CA TYR A 689 -7.43 10.26 12.04
C TYR A 689 -7.80 10.65 10.60
N LEU A 690 -7.69 11.93 10.23
CA LEU A 690 -7.94 12.43 8.88
C LEU A 690 -7.03 11.81 7.82
N GLY A 691 -5.76 11.58 8.16
CA GLY A 691 -4.79 10.95 7.26
C GLY A 691 -5.21 9.57 6.76
N ARG A 692 -6.20 8.91 7.41
CA ARG A 692 -6.79 7.64 6.94
C ARG A 692 -7.71 7.82 5.72
N PHE A 693 -8.35 8.97 5.60
CA PHE A 693 -9.32 9.26 4.54
C PHE A 693 -8.70 10.13 3.45
N LEU A 694 -7.82 11.06 3.82
CA LEU A 694 -7.27 12.07 2.93
C LEU A 694 -5.84 11.77 2.47
N GLY A 695 -5.15 10.79 3.08
CA GLY A 695 -3.75 10.54 2.75
C GLY A 695 -2.89 11.78 2.99
N TYR A 696 -1.94 12.05 2.09
CA TYR A 696 -1.27 13.35 2.00
C TYR A 696 -2.13 14.40 1.28
N GLY A 697 -3.12 13.98 0.50
CA GLY A 697 -4.12 14.85 -0.13
C GLY A 697 -4.27 14.60 -1.63
N SER A 698 -5.03 15.48 -2.27
CA SER A 698 -5.17 15.50 -3.74
C SER A 698 -3.89 16.04 -4.37
N ALA A 699 -3.29 15.27 -5.28
CA ALA A 699 -2.03 15.63 -5.92
C ALA A 699 -2.25 16.58 -7.10
N ASP A 700 -1.46 17.66 -7.14
CA ASP A 700 -1.32 18.53 -8.30
C ASP A 700 0.04 18.30 -8.97
N ILE A 701 0.05 17.44 -10.00
CA ILE A 701 1.26 17.08 -10.73
C ILE A 701 1.76 18.26 -11.59
N GLY A 702 0.86 19.12 -12.07
CA GLY A 702 1.22 20.28 -12.88
C GLY A 702 2.00 21.32 -12.07
N LYS A 703 1.56 21.55 -10.83
CA LYS A 703 2.20 22.49 -9.90
C LYS A 703 3.66 22.15 -9.60
N VAL A 704 4.01 20.87 -9.51
CA VAL A 704 5.37 20.42 -9.15
C VAL A 704 6.33 20.32 -10.33
N ALA A 705 5.83 20.51 -11.57
CA ALA A 705 6.65 20.41 -12.77
C ALA A 705 7.44 21.69 -13.07
N ASN A 706 6.98 22.86 -12.62
CA ASN A 706 7.59 24.16 -12.92
C ASN A 706 7.58 25.12 -11.71
N CYS A 707 8.61 25.96 -11.66
CA CYS A 707 8.71 27.12 -10.80
C CYS A 707 8.00 28.34 -11.42
N THR A 708 7.69 29.33 -10.60
CA THR A 708 7.21 30.66 -11.00
C THR A 708 8.03 31.73 -10.27
N GLU A 709 7.75 33.01 -10.51
CA GLU A 709 8.42 34.11 -9.80
C GLU A 709 8.14 34.11 -8.28
N GLN A 710 7.03 33.51 -7.84
CA GLN A 710 6.58 33.44 -6.45
C GLN A 710 6.62 32.00 -5.87
N ARG A 711 7.06 31.02 -6.67
CA ARG A 711 7.20 29.61 -6.26
C ARG A 711 8.51 29.05 -6.79
N VAL A 712 9.40 28.69 -5.87
CA VAL A 712 10.68 28.06 -6.22
C VAL A 712 10.79 26.68 -5.60
N THR A 713 11.04 25.69 -6.46
CA THR A 713 11.22 24.28 -6.09
C THR A 713 12.66 23.88 -6.36
N VAL A 714 13.31 23.32 -5.34
CA VAL A 714 14.69 22.83 -5.38
C VAL A 714 14.72 21.34 -5.07
N LEU A 715 15.32 20.54 -5.97
CA LEU A 715 15.48 19.10 -5.81
C LEU A 715 16.84 18.75 -5.23
N GLY A 716 16.84 17.80 -4.29
CA GLY A 716 18.04 17.22 -3.71
C GLY A 716 17.99 15.70 -3.85
N TYR A 717 19.15 15.07 -3.95
CA TYR A 717 19.25 13.61 -4.00
C TYR A 717 20.59 13.18 -3.40
N GLY A 718 20.71 11.89 -3.11
CA GLY A 718 21.93 11.31 -2.56
C GLY A 718 21.71 9.85 -2.16
N GLU A 719 22.67 9.32 -1.43
CA GLU A 719 22.65 7.98 -0.85
C GLU A 719 23.15 8.03 0.60
N LEU A 720 22.62 7.16 1.47
CA LEU A 720 23.02 7.08 2.88
C LEU A 720 23.14 5.64 3.36
N ASN A 721 24.19 5.37 4.12
CA ASN A 721 24.38 4.15 4.91
C ASN A 721 23.78 4.29 6.32
N ASP A 722 23.78 3.20 7.10
CA ASP A 722 23.29 3.24 8.49
C ASP A 722 24.13 4.19 9.35
N GLY A 723 23.46 5.14 10.02
CA GLY A 723 24.12 6.10 10.92
C GLY A 723 24.61 7.38 10.23
N GLU A 724 24.49 7.48 8.91
CA GLU A 724 24.86 8.67 8.14
C GLU A 724 23.71 9.68 8.03
N ALA A 725 24.07 10.92 7.71
CA ALA A 725 23.13 11.99 7.40
C ALA A 725 23.70 12.97 6.34
N SER A 726 22.81 13.48 5.50
CA SER A 726 23.09 14.54 4.51
C SER A 726 22.44 15.85 4.95
N ILE A 727 23.17 16.96 4.87
CA ILE A 727 22.66 18.31 5.18
C ILE A 727 22.55 19.13 3.91
N PHE A 728 21.31 19.45 3.54
CA PHE A 728 20.97 20.41 2.50
C PHE A 728 20.77 21.81 3.09
N GLN A 729 21.12 22.84 2.32
CA GLN A 729 20.96 24.23 2.73
C GLN A 729 20.13 24.97 1.69
N PHE A 730 18.88 25.26 2.02
CA PHE A 730 17.98 26.05 1.18
C PHE A 730 18.18 27.53 1.48
N PRO A 731 18.72 28.34 0.56
CA PRO A 731 18.99 29.75 0.81
C PRO A 731 17.69 30.53 0.99
N LEU A 732 17.66 31.43 1.98
CA LEU A 732 16.52 32.31 2.20
C LEU A 732 16.60 33.52 1.25
N PRO A 733 15.54 33.84 0.49
CA PRO A 733 15.51 35.04 -0.35
C PRO A 733 15.48 36.31 0.52
N PRO A 734 16.49 37.20 0.46
CA PRO A 734 16.55 38.39 1.33
C PRO A 734 15.39 39.35 1.12
N SER A 735 14.78 39.38 -0.08
CA SER A 735 13.57 40.17 -0.35
C SER A 735 12.40 39.84 0.58
N LEU A 736 12.40 38.64 1.19
CA LEU A 736 11.38 38.23 2.16
C LEU A 736 11.70 38.63 3.61
N SER A 737 12.91 39.14 3.89
CA SER A 737 13.29 39.59 5.24
C SER A 737 12.41 40.77 5.67
N ALA A 738 11.99 40.76 6.94
CA ALA A 738 11.09 41.75 7.55
C ALA A 738 9.72 41.95 6.85
N GLN A 739 9.31 41.09 5.92
CA GLN A 739 7.99 41.14 5.27
C GLN A 739 6.91 40.39 6.08
N THR A 740 5.66 40.82 6.02
CA THR A 740 4.50 40.15 6.66
C THR A 740 3.68 39.27 5.69
N THR A 741 4.29 38.86 4.58
CA THR A 741 3.61 38.04 3.57
C THR A 741 3.38 36.60 4.04
N ARG A 742 2.32 35.96 3.54
CA ARG A 742 2.11 34.52 3.73
C ARG A 742 3.21 33.77 2.97
N ARG A 743 3.88 32.86 3.69
CA ARG A 743 4.92 31.98 3.19
C ARG A 743 4.49 30.54 3.43
N ARG A 744 4.69 29.69 2.45
CA ARG A 744 4.50 28.24 2.56
C ARG A 744 5.80 27.55 2.19
N LEU A 745 6.31 26.73 3.12
CA LEU A 745 7.43 25.85 2.87
C LEU A 745 6.92 24.41 2.82
N THR A 746 7.19 23.72 1.73
CA THR A 746 6.84 22.31 1.55
C THR A 746 8.12 21.51 1.42
N ILE A 747 8.27 20.44 2.20
CA ILE A 747 9.43 19.54 2.14
C ILE A 747 8.92 18.11 1.99
N THR A 748 9.37 17.42 0.94
CA THR A 748 9.09 16.00 0.72
C THR A 748 10.39 15.20 0.58
N LEU A 749 10.55 14.18 1.40
CA LEU A 749 11.60 13.16 1.29
C LEU A 749 10.97 11.83 0.87
N ALA A 750 11.55 11.13 -0.09
CA ALA A 750 11.13 9.79 -0.48
C ALA A 750 12.32 8.86 -0.74
N TRP A 751 12.14 7.57 -0.48
CA TRP A 751 13.12 6.52 -0.75
C TRP A 751 12.42 5.19 -1.06
N LEU A 752 13.21 4.20 -1.49
CA LEU A 752 12.81 2.79 -1.52
C LEU A 752 13.60 2.06 -0.44
N SER A 753 12.90 1.32 0.42
CA SER A 753 13.55 0.52 1.46
C SER A 753 13.64 -0.94 1.03
N PRO A 754 14.77 -1.63 1.25
CA PRO A 754 14.77 -3.08 1.31
C PRO A 754 13.79 -3.56 2.38
N ILE A 755 13.34 -4.81 2.27
CA ILE A 755 12.39 -5.42 3.20
C ILE A 755 12.93 -6.66 3.87
N ASN A 756 12.36 -6.98 5.02
CA ASN A 756 12.54 -8.23 5.72
C ASN A 756 11.17 -8.86 6.00
N GLY A 757 10.71 -9.71 5.08
CA GLY A 757 9.40 -10.35 5.14
C GLY A 757 9.18 -11.33 6.30
N THR A 758 10.19 -11.56 7.16
CA THR A 758 10.12 -12.46 8.34
C THR A 758 10.13 -11.72 9.68
N ARG A 759 10.21 -10.38 9.66
CA ARG A 759 10.21 -9.53 10.85
C ARG A 759 9.02 -8.59 10.85
N GLN A 760 8.53 -8.29 12.05
CA GLN A 760 7.43 -7.37 12.32
C GLN A 760 7.84 -6.03 11.81
N SER A 761 9.10 -5.64 12.00
CA SER A 761 9.62 -4.33 11.63
C SER A 761 9.63 -4.05 10.14
N TYR A 762 9.69 -5.12 9.33
CA TYR A 762 9.53 -5.16 7.89
C TYR A 762 10.46 -4.26 7.06
N ARG A 763 10.39 -2.94 7.24
CA ARG A 763 11.24 -1.91 6.63
C ARG A 763 12.68 -2.02 7.12
N VAL A 764 13.65 -2.27 6.24
CA VAL A 764 15.08 -2.37 6.61
C VAL A 764 15.71 -1.00 6.80
N ALA A 765 15.46 -0.05 5.90
CA ALA A 765 16.03 1.29 5.94
C ALA A 765 14.97 2.35 6.29
N HIS A 766 15.25 3.11 7.33
CA HIS A 766 14.38 4.21 7.77
C HIS A 766 15.11 5.54 7.63
N LEU A 767 14.62 6.36 6.70
CA LEU A 767 15.07 7.72 6.53
C LEU A 767 14.05 8.70 7.13
N TRP A 768 14.53 9.87 7.56
CA TRP A 768 13.67 11.00 7.93
C TRP A 768 14.46 12.30 7.79
N PHE A 769 13.76 13.42 7.60
CA PHE A 769 14.38 14.74 7.69
C PHE A 769 14.00 15.49 8.96
N ASP A 770 14.93 16.32 9.41
CA ASP A 770 14.70 17.38 10.39
C ASP A 770 15.02 18.72 9.71
N ALA A 771 14.07 19.66 9.73
CA ALA A 771 14.24 21.00 9.16
C ALA A 771 14.20 22.05 10.27
N ARG A 772 15.29 22.81 10.44
CA ARG A 772 15.28 24.00 11.30
C ARG A 772 14.69 25.16 10.50
N ASN A 773 13.38 25.33 10.65
CA ASN A 773 12.59 26.25 9.86
C ASN A 773 11.92 27.29 10.76
N ASP A 774 12.59 28.44 10.91
CA ASP A 774 12.02 29.59 11.60
C ASP A 774 11.13 30.42 10.65
N LEU A 775 11.26 30.24 9.32
CA LEU A 775 10.54 30.98 8.27
C LEU A 775 9.01 30.74 8.31
N ALA A 776 8.62 29.49 8.57
CA ALA A 776 7.23 29.05 8.64
C ALA A 776 7.07 28.04 9.79
N SER A 777 6.57 28.50 10.95
CA SER A 777 6.55 27.69 12.17
C SER A 777 5.34 26.75 12.29
N THR A 778 4.26 27.01 11.55
CA THR A 778 2.98 26.30 11.75
C THR A 778 2.83 25.14 10.78
N ARG A 779 2.71 23.93 11.31
CA ARG A 779 2.53 22.70 10.54
C ARG A 779 1.09 22.56 10.03
N GLN A 780 0.94 22.33 8.73
CA GLN A 780 -0.35 22.13 8.07
C GLN A 780 -0.57 20.65 7.73
N PHE A 781 -1.83 20.28 7.50
CA PHE A 781 -2.25 18.95 7.04
C PHE A 781 -1.79 17.80 7.97
N ALA A 782 -1.14 16.77 7.41
CA ALA A 782 -0.82 15.51 8.05
C ALA A 782 -0.01 15.64 9.37
N ASP A 783 -0.24 14.72 10.30
CA ASP A 783 0.47 14.70 11.58
C ASP A 783 1.97 14.40 11.43
N HIS A 784 2.80 15.25 12.04
CA HIS A 784 4.27 15.18 11.99
C HIS A 784 4.91 13.86 12.45
N ARG A 785 4.20 13.00 13.21
CA ARG A 785 4.69 11.67 13.58
C ARG A 785 4.23 10.62 12.58
N ALA A 786 3.01 10.76 12.06
CA ALA A 786 2.45 9.87 11.06
C ALA A 786 3.27 9.88 9.76
N VAL A 787 3.70 11.06 9.32
CA VAL A 787 4.51 11.26 8.10
C VAL A 787 5.88 10.56 8.12
N GLN A 788 6.36 10.07 9.27
CA GLN A 788 7.66 9.39 9.38
C GLN A 788 7.56 7.85 9.38
N ARG A 789 6.35 7.29 9.25
CA ARG A 789 6.12 5.84 9.38
C ARG A 789 6.30 5.07 8.08
N GLY A 790 6.11 5.72 6.94
CA GLY A 790 6.25 5.13 5.59
C GLY A 790 7.65 5.27 4.99
N THR A 791 7.71 5.33 3.67
CA THR A 791 8.92 5.64 2.86
C THR A 791 8.82 6.97 2.12
N VAL A 792 7.86 7.80 2.55
CA VAL A 792 7.71 9.21 2.19
C VAL A 792 7.48 9.99 3.47
N GLN A 793 8.17 11.12 3.63
CA GLN A 793 7.88 12.13 4.64
C GLN A 793 7.57 13.43 3.91
N HIS A 794 6.34 13.89 4.01
CA HIS A 794 5.87 15.14 3.40
C HIS A 794 5.33 16.05 4.51
N GLU A 795 5.89 17.25 4.61
CA GLU A 795 5.46 18.24 5.60
C GLU A 795 5.28 19.60 4.93
N VAL A 796 4.15 20.24 5.25
CA VAL A 796 3.82 21.59 4.81
C VAL A 796 3.83 22.51 6.02
N PHE A 797 4.49 23.64 5.88
CA PHE A 797 4.60 24.67 6.90
C PHE A 797 4.08 25.98 6.36
N GLU A 798 3.37 26.75 7.18
CA GLU A 798 2.94 28.09 6.85
C GLU A 798 3.34 29.11 7.93
N GLY A 799 3.61 30.34 7.50
CA GLY A 799 3.94 31.46 8.35
C GLY A 799 3.55 32.78 7.69
N HIS A 800 3.34 33.81 8.50
CA HIS A 800 2.99 35.17 8.04
C HIS A 800 3.68 36.27 8.87
N GLN A 801 4.49 35.88 9.86
CA GLN A 801 5.18 36.83 10.73
C GLN A 801 6.38 37.45 10.01
N ALA A 802 6.66 38.72 10.31
CA ALA A 802 7.92 39.34 9.91
C ALA A 802 9.06 38.68 10.67
N LEU A 803 10.04 38.17 9.92
CA LEU A 803 11.23 37.54 10.45
C LEU A 803 12.43 38.29 9.92
N ASP A 804 13.36 38.60 10.80
CA ASP A 804 14.61 39.25 10.45
C ASP A 804 15.68 38.17 10.24
N PHE A 805 16.21 38.13 9.03
CA PHE A 805 17.31 37.24 8.65
C PHE A 805 18.22 37.95 7.64
N GLN A 806 19.48 37.56 7.61
CA GLN A 806 20.53 38.21 6.82
C GLN A 806 20.75 37.49 5.47
N ASP A 807 21.33 38.21 4.51
CA ASP A 807 21.76 37.58 3.27
C ASP A 807 22.85 36.51 3.56
N GLY A 808 22.65 35.31 3.02
CA GLY A 808 23.45 34.12 3.31
C GLY A 808 22.79 33.13 4.27
N ASP A 809 21.74 33.52 5.00
CA ASP A 809 20.97 32.61 5.84
C ASP A 809 20.27 31.52 5.02
N ALA A 810 20.14 30.34 5.61
CA ALA A 810 19.59 29.17 4.93
C ALA A 810 18.86 28.24 5.90
N ILE A 811 17.78 27.63 5.41
CA ILE A 811 17.09 26.53 6.10
C ILE A 811 17.96 25.29 5.95
N LYS A 812 18.42 24.75 7.08
CA LYS A 812 19.19 23.50 7.13
C LYS A 812 18.23 22.31 7.24
N ILE A 813 18.28 21.45 6.24
CA ILE A 813 17.47 20.24 6.15
C ILE A 813 18.41 19.04 6.27
N ARG A 814 18.33 18.33 7.38
CA ARG A 814 19.15 17.15 7.63
C ARG A 814 18.35 15.89 7.33
N VAL A 815 18.75 15.14 6.32
CA VAL A 815 18.22 13.81 5.99
C VAL A 815 19.07 12.77 6.72
N ASN A 816 18.44 11.91 7.52
CA ASN A 816 19.09 10.94 8.39
C ASN A 816 18.77 9.51 7.91
N CYS A 817 19.67 8.55 8.10
CA CYS A 817 19.43 7.14 7.79
C CYS A 817 19.69 6.22 8.99
N ARG A 818 18.84 5.20 9.17
CA ARG A 818 19.09 4.11 10.12
C ARG A 818 18.59 2.76 9.66
N ALA A 819 19.29 1.71 10.11
CA ALA A 819 18.78 0.34 10.13
C ALA A 819 17.56 0.21 11.07
N ASP A 820 16.55 -0.56 10.65
CA ASP A 820 15.33 -0.88 11.43
C ASP A 820 15.09 -2.41 11.46
N ALA A 821 14.61 -3.02 10.37
CA ALA A 821 14.32 -4.45 10.30
C ALA A 821 15.51 -5.38 9.96
N GLY A 822 16.74 -4.88 10.06
CA GLY A 822 17.95 -5.63 9.72
C GLY A 822 19.07 -4.69 9.26
N ASP A 823 20.21 -5.27 8.90
CA ASP A 823 21.33 -4.51 8.36
C ASP A 823 20.96 -3.97 6.98
N ILE A 824 21.36 -2.71 6.72
CA ILE A 824 21.19 -2.09 5.41
C ILE A 824 22.18 -2.76 4.44
N PRO A 825 21.72 -3.40 3.36
CA PRO A 825 22.58 -4.17 2.47
C PRO A 825 23.49 -3.27 1.62
N ASP A 826 22.93 -2.15 1.13
CA ASP A 826 23.58 -1.18 0.25
C ASP A 826 23.13 0.23 0.61
N SER A 827 23.89 1.24 0.20
CA SER A 827 23.55 2.65 0.42
C SER A 827 22.16 2.99 -0.15
N ILE A 828 21.34 3.72 0.61
CA ILE A 828 19.93 3.94 0.27
C ILE A 828 19.75 5.22 -0.55
N PRO A 829 19.40 5.15 -1.84
CA PRO A 829 19.08 6.33 -2.63
C PRO A 829 17.81 7.01 -2.10
N TYR A 830 17.85 8.33 -2.03
CA TYR A 830 16.71 9.16 -1.66
C TYR A 830 16.55 10.35 -2.59
N GLY A 831 15.32 10.89 -2.64
CA GLY A 831 14.96 12.13 -3.30
C GLY A 831 14.36 13.10 -2.29
N LEU A 832 14.70 14.38 -2.42
CA LEU A 832 14.22 15.49 -1.60
C LEU A 832 13.67 16.57 -2.53
N ALA A 833 12.47 17.07 -2.26
CA ALA A 833 11.90 18.23 -2.94
C ALA A 833 11.57 19.30 -1.89
N VAL A 834 12.00 20.54 -2.13
CA VAL A 834 11.77 21.67 -1.23
C VAL A 834 11.19 22.82 -2.03
N THR A 835 9.97 23.23 -1.70
CA THR A 835 9.30 24.37 -2.33
C THR A 835 9.10 25.49 -1.33
N LEU A 836 9.49 26.70 -1.72
CA LEU A 836 9.08 27.94 -1.06
C LEU A 836 8.07 28.67 -1.95
N GLU A 837 6.90 28.94 -1.41
CA GLU A 837 5.81 29.69 -2.03
C GLU A 837 5.51 30.94 -1.21
N VAL A 838 5.26 32.05 -1.89
CA VAL A 838 4.72 33.29 -1.30
C VAL A 838 3.40 33.68 -1.94
N THR A 839 2.70 34.63 -1.34
CA THR A 839 1.44 35.17 -1.88
C THR A 839 1.58 35.53 -3.36
N GLU A 840 0.65 35.07 -4.19
CA GLU A 840 0.60 35.40 -5.62
C GLU A 840 0.55 36.91 -5.86
N ASN A 841 1.20 37.37 -6.92
CA ASN A 841 1.32 38.79 -7.29
C ASN A 841 2.00 39.69 -6.24
N LEU A 842 2.72 39.13 -5.27
CA LEU A 842 3.58 39.92 -4.40
C LEU A 842 4.67 40.61 -5.26
N LEU A 843 4.62 41.94 -5.30
CA LEU A 843 5.61 42.75 -5.99
C LEU A 843 6.90 42.81 -5.16
N LEU A 844 7.86 41.98 -5.54
CA LEU A 844 9.21 42.01 -5.00
C LEU A 844 10.16 42.68 -6.00
N PRO A 845 11.22 43.36 -5.53
CA PRO A 845 12.23 43.94 -6.42
C PRO A 845 12.93 42.91 -7.32
N VAL A 846 13.07 41.69 -6.82
CA VAL A 846 13.61 40.51 -7.50
C VAL A 846 12.71 39.33 -7.16
N SER A 847 12.45 38.45 -8.14
CA SER A 847 11.65 37.25 -7.90
C SER A 847 12.38 36.30 -6.93
N ILE A 848 11.63 35.56 -6.09
CA ILE A 848 12.24 34.63 -5.14
C ILE A 848 12.99 33.50 -5.86
N TYR A 849 12.56 33.17 -7.09
CA TYR A 849 13.20 32.19 -7.94
C TYR A 849 14.63 32.61 -8.30
N GLU A 850 14.81 33.85 -8.76
CA GLU A 850 16.12 34.36 -9.16
C GLU A 850 17.07 34.47 -7.95
N GLU A 851 16.57 34.96 -6.82
CA GLU A 851 17.37 35.07 -5.59
C GLU A 851 17.88 33.71 -5.09
N VAL A 852 17.05 32.66 -5.19
CA VAL A 852 17.45 31.29 -4.81
C VAL A 852 18.41 30.71 -5.84
N ARG A 853 18.14 30.88 -7.14
CA ARG A 853 19.00 30.39 -8.23
C ARG A 853 20.42 30.92 -8.12
N GLU A 854 20.57 32.24 -7.94
CA GLU A 854 21.89 32.88 -7.80
C GLU A 854 22.66 32.32 -6.60
N ARG A 855 22.00 32.13 -5.47
CA ARG A 855 22.64 31.64 -4.23
C ARG A 855 23.01 30.16 -4.27
N LEU A 856 22.28 29.35 -5.05
CA LEU A 856 22.65 27.96 -5.28
C LEU A 856 23.87 27.83 -6.21
N ALA A 857 24.05 28.77 -7.15
CA ALA A 857 25.20 28.79 -8.07
C ALA A 857 26.54 29.19 -7.42
N VAL A 858 26.50 30.08 -6.42
CA VAL A 858 27.71 30.72 -5.85
C VAL A 858 28.49 29.84 -4.84
N ARG A 859 28.04 28.61 -4.54
CA ARG A 859 28.68 27.73 -3.54
C ARG A 859 29.58 26.66 -4.16
N VAL A 860 30.66 27.08 -4.83
CA VAL A 860 31.82 26.21 -5.10
C VAL A 860 32.86 26.45 -4.00
N PRO A 861 33.30 25.43 -3.24
CA PRO A 861 34.35 25.63 -2.25
C PRO A 861 35.66 25.99 -2.96
N VAL A 862 36.23 27.14 -2.64
CA VAL A 862 37.65 27.40 -2.91
C VAL A 862 38.44 26.36 -2.13
N GLN A 863 39.14 25.46 -2.82
CA GLN A 863 40.14 24.59 -2.20
C GLN A 863 41.12 25.49 -1.44
N GLY A 864 41.13 25.36 -0.11
CA GLY A 864 42.11 26.02 0.73
C GLY A 864 43.49 25.58 0.29
N GLY A 865 44.20 26.48 -0.40
CA GLY A 865 45.60 26.28 -0.75
C GLY A 865 46.39 26.03 0.53
N GLN A 866 47.07 24.91 0.58
CA GLN A 866 48.15 24.68 1.53
C GLN A 866 49.21 25.77 1.29
N GLY A 867 49.25 26.75 2.19
CA GLY A 867 50.39 27.66 2.30
C GLY A 867 51.52 26.92 3.01
N VAL A 868 52.59 26.69 2.24
CA VAL A 868 54.01 26.48 2.57
C VAL A 868 54.35 25.74 3.86
#